data_AF-A0AAU0M728-F1
#
_entry.id   AF-A0AAU0M728-F1
#
_cell.length_a   1.000
_cell.length_b   1.000
_cell.length_c   1.000
_cell.angle_alpha   90.00
_cell.angle_beta   90.00
_cell.angle_gamma   90.00
#
_symmetry.space_group_name_H-M   'P 1'
#
loop_
_entity.id
_entity.type
_entity.pdbx_description
1 polymer ?
#
loop_
_entity_poly.entity_id
_entity_poly.type
_entity_poly.pdbx_seq_one_letter_code
_entity_poly.pdbx_strand_id
1 'polypeptide(L)'
;MTLLDVIRLTRAHAKLLLVAMLAGLVLAAGYTALQPTLYTSTSTGVVTAGGAGTIGEAQASSGLASSRASTYAALAGSQSVRDRVAKAIGPDHLGTFSASTGNIPSVMQFSATASSPQAAHDQANALAQATADEAVAFEKLGGRADPIVRIVPMTDASLPGAPSSPNWPRNLLAGLGAGLVVGLLIMFLRQSTDARVRTTADVEQLTGASAMTVIPVTNELDKNHTGGPGRHSPAAEALRQLRTNLRFVDVDHPPRSIVVTSAQPGEGKSTIAANLSRLLADSGSPTIIIDADLRRSTQAERFGLDGSIGLTQVLAGDVRVDQALQETDTPGLWLLPAGRIPPNPSELIGSQRMSDLIAQLSASSMVIIDTTPMLPVTDAGLATAAADGAILVMAVGRTQKEQVRHCAKVITQVDGRLLGSVLNKAPKKGVGSVYYGAGYGGYSSDYYGYVSDSDRKRKHKRGKSRRRAAAETRPAAVRPAEPRPTEARPVDVHSAEAYGDARVEAYGADSRSAETYGLDGRGAGTPVTDATRPVAARAARSTDETAYLAPASATSASRPLIPSSPSADLPSGTPTPAVPWTGAETAVPAATEPWQRAAASGRTRGDETGVGADQVAAGQVSPRTAWDANSQSSAYAGYGKGQFGQDADDLTGSSAPRRGI
;
A
#
# COMPACT_ATOMS: atom_id res chain seq x y z
N MET A 1 -13.10 8.03 7.36
CA MET A 1 -11.65 8.28 7.19
C MET A 1 -11.33 9.68 7.69
N THR A 2 -10.15 9.87 8.25
CA THR A 2 -9.62 11.18 8.65
C THR A 2 -8.85 11.83 7.49
N LEU A 3 -8.60 13.14 7.57
CA LEU A 3 -7.74 13.86 6.61
C LEU A 3 -6.32 13.26 6.56
N LEU A 4 -5.82 12.79 7.71
CA LEU A 4 -4.50 12.14 7.82
C LEU A 4 -4.44 10.82 7.05
N ASP A 5 -5.53 10.07 6.96
CA ASP A 5 -5.59 8.83 6.17
C ASP A 5 -5.43 9.14 4.68
N VAL A 6 -6.15 10.14 4.17
CA VAL A 6 -6.08 10.58 2.76
C VAL A 6 -4.66 11.03 2.39
N ILE A 7 -3.99 11.79 3.25
CA ILE A 7 -2.61 12.26 3.04
C ILE A 7 -1.60 11.10 3.06
N ARG A 8 -1.85 10.05 3.87
CA ARG A 8 -0.99 8.85 3.92
C ARG A 8 -1.22 7.92 2.74
N LEU A 9 -2.47 7.76 2.30
CA LEU A 9 -2.85 6.93 1.15
C LEU A 9 -2.30 7.51 -0.15
N THR A 10 -2.45 8.82 -0.36
CA THR A 10 -1.87 9.51 -1.52
C THR A 10 -0.34 9.41 -1.54
N ARG A 11 0.34 9.41 -0.38
CA ARG A 11 1.78 9.10 -0.30
C ARG A 11 2.10 7.64 -0.61
N ALA A 12 1.35 6.68 -0.05
CA ALA A 12 1.57 5.24 -0.27
C ALA A 12 1.35 4.82 -1.73
N HIS A 13 0.40 5.45 -2.41
CA HIS A 13 0.01 5.15 -3.79
C HIS A 13 0.39 6.25 -4.79
N ALA A 14 1.30 7.17 -4.43
CA ALA A 14 1.71 8.32 -5.24
C ALA A 14 2.09 7.93 -6.69
N LYS A 15 2.79 6.81 -6.86
CA LYS A 15 3.15 6.28 -8.20
C LYS A 15 1.92 5.93 -9.06
N LEU A 16 0.88 5.35 -8.46
CA LEU A 16 -0.36 4.99 -9.17
C LEU A 16 -1.16 6.24 -9.55
N LEU A 17 -1.22 7.22 -8.63
CA LEU A 17 -1.90 8.49 -8.86
C LEU A 17 -1.19 9.32 -9.95
N LEU A 18 0.15 9.37 -9.95
CA LEU A 18 0.94 9.99 -11.01
C LEU A 18 0.74 9.30 -12.37
N VAL A 19 0.71 7.96 -12.42
CA VAL A 19 0.43 7.21 -13.65
C VAL A 19 -0.98 7.49 -14.16
N ALA A 20 -1.99 7.58 -13.28
CA ALA A 20 -3.36 7.91 -13.68
C ALA A 20 -3.50 9.35 -14.21
N MET A 21 -2.83 10.33 -13.58
CA MET A 21 -2.76 11.71 -14.08
C MET A 21 -2.04 11.80 -15.43
N LEU A 22 -0.92 11.08 -15.61
CA LEU A 22 -0.18 11.04 -16.87
C LEU A 22 -0.99 10.36 -17.99
N ALA A 23 -1.70 9.27 -17.69
CA ALA A 23 -2.63 8.65 -18.64
C ALA A 23 -3.77 9.61 -19.02
N GLY A 24 -4.34 10.35 -18.07
CA GLY A 24 -5.35 11.39 -18.33
C GLY A 24 -4.83 12.52 -19.22
N LEU A 25 -3.59 12.98 -19.00
CA LEU A 25 -2.91 13.94 -19.88
C LEU A 25 -2.69 13.40 -21.29
N VAL A 26 -2.19 12.16 -21.44
CA VAL A 26 -1.94 11.54 -22.75
C VAL A 26 -3.25 11.33 -23.53
N LEU A 27 -4.31 10.87 -22.87
CA LEU A 27 -5.64 10.72 -23.48
C LEU A 27 -6.22 12.07 -23.91
N ALA A 28 -6.10 13.12 -23.08
CA ALA A 28 -6.55 14.45 -23.46
C ALA A 28 -5.70 15.10 -24.56
N ALA A 29 -4.38 14.88 -24.58
CA ALA A 29 -3.51 15.33 -25.65
C ALA A 29 -3.87 14.65 -26.98
N GLY A 30 -4.07 13.33 -26.98
CA GLY A 30 -4.51 12.57 -28.15
C GLY A 30 -5.89 13.03 -28.64
N TYR A 31 -6.87 13.13 -27.75
CA TYR A 31 -8.21 13.64 -28.08
C TYR A 31 -8.15 15.06 -28.68
N THR A 32 -7.31 15.93 -28.13
CA THR A 32 -7.12 17.31 -28.63
C THR A 32 -6.43 17.33 -29.99
N ALA A 33 -5.43 16.48 -30.23
CA ALA A 33 -4.74 16.35 -31.52
C ALA A 33 -5.63 15.78 -32.64
N LEU A 34 -6.70 15.06 -32.29
CA LEU A 34 -7.71 14.55 -33.22
C LEU A 34 -8.84 15.55 -33.51
N GLN A 35 -8.93 16.68 -32.81
CA GLN A 35 -9.94 17.71 -33.08
C GLN A 35 -9.49 18.66 -34.20
N PRO A 36 -10.40 19.06 -35.12
CA PRO A 36 -10.06 19.99 -36.20
C PRO A 36 -9.67 21.36 -35.64
N THR A 37 -8.60 21.94 -36.20
CA THR A 37 -8.22 23.33 -35.90
C THR A 37 -9.20 24.29 -36.54
N LEU A 38 -9.81 25.15 -35.73
CA LEU A 38 -10.68 26.24 -36.18
C LEU A 38 -10.04 27.58 -35.84
N TYR A 39 -10.17 28.54 -36.76
CA TYR A 39 -9.67 29.90 -36.64
C TYR A 39 -10.87 30.84 -36.72
N THR A 40 -10.98 31.77 -35.77
CA THR A 40 -12.05 32.77 -35.73
C THR A 40 -11.47 34.14 -36.06
N SER A 41 -12.03 34.80 -37.07
CA SER A 41 -11.66 36.16 -37.47
C SER A 41 -12.86 37.09 -37.37
N THR A 42 -12.61 38.38 -37.14
CA THR A 42 -13.65 39.41 -36.95
C THR A 42 -13.34 40.67 -37.75
N SER A 43 -14.27 41.10 -38.61
CA SER A 43 -14.32 42.41 -39.27
C SER A 43 -15.23 43.37 -38.50
N THR A 44 -15.10 44.68 -38.70
CA THR A 44 -16.00 45.69 -38.10
C THR A 44 -16.51 46.71 -39.11
N GLY A 45 -17.76 47.12 -38.93
CA GLY A 45 -18.39 48.17 -39.73
C GLY A 45 -19.30 49.06 -38.88
N VAL A 46 -19.40 50.34 -39.24
CA VAL A 46 -20.27 51.32 -38.57
C VAL A 46 -21.52 51.55 -39.39
N VAL A 47 -22.66 51.55 -38.70
CA VAL A 47 -23.94 51.99 -39.24
C VAL A 47 -24.00 53.51 -39.18
N THR A 48 -24.14 54.16 -40.34
CA THR A 48 -24.29 55.62 -40.45
C THR A 48 -25.66 55.94 -41.02
N ALA A 49 -26.40 56.83 -40.36
CA ALA A 49 -27.64 57.42 -40.89
C ALA A 49 -27.36 58.83 -41.43
N GLY A 50 -27.86 59.13 -42.62
CA GLY A 50 -27.69 60.43 -43.30
C GLY A 50 -28.71 61.47 -42.86
N GLY A 51 -28.29 62.74 -42.86
CA GLY A 51 -29.07 63.89 -42.42
C GLY A 51 -28.25 64.75 -41.45
N ALA A 52 -27.70 65.86 -41.94
CA ALA A 52 -26.78 66.71 -41.17
C ALA A 52 -26.85 68.18 -41.61
N GLY A 53 -27.94 68.87 -41.28
CA GLY A 53 -28.02 70.33 -41.25
C GLY A 53 -27.96 70.91 -39.84
N THR A 54 -28.41 70.15 -38.82
CA THR A 54 -28.58 70.61 -37.45
C THR A 54 -28.16 69.58 -36.39
N ILE A 55 -27.92 70.05 -35.16
CA ILE A 55 -27.53 69.19 -34.02
C ILE A 55 -28.65 68.20 -33.63
N GLY A 56 -29.92 68.58 -33.79
CA GLY A 56 -31.07 67.68 -33.52
C GLY A 56 -31.11 66.48 -34.47
N GLU A 57 -30.83 66.70 -35.76
CA GLU A 57 -30.72 65.63 -36.76
C GLU A 57 -29.54 64.69 -36.46
N ALA A 58 -28.41 65.22 -35.96
CA ALA A 58 -27.25 64.41 -35.56
C ALA A 58 -27.56 63.47 -34.37
N GLN A 59 -28.41 63.90 -33.43
CA GLN A 59 -28.87 63.02 -32.34
C GLN A 59 -29.89 61.98 -32.82
N ALA A 60 -30.87 62.39 -33.65
CA ALA A 60 -31.88 61.49 -34.20
C ALA A 60 -31.27 60.39 -35.11
N SER A 61 -30.32 60.78 -35.98
CA SER A 61 -29.58 59.86 -36.86
C SER A 61 -28.73 58.86 -36.06
N SER A 62 -28.09 59.28 -34.97
CA SER A 62 -27.35 58.40 -34.05
C SER A 62 -28.26 57.34 -33.40
N GLY A 63 -29.46 57.74 -32.95
CA GLY A 63 -30.46 56.81 -32.41
C GLY A 63 -31.00 55.83 -33.46
N LEU A 64 -31.26 56.31 -34.67
CA LEU A 64 -31.70 55.50 -35.80
C LEU A 64 -30.64 54.48 -36.22
N ALA A 65 -29.36 54.87 -36.27
CA ALA A 65 -28.24 54.00 -36.60
C ALA A 65 -28.06 52.87 -35.58
N SER A 66 -28.18 53.17 -34.28
CA SER A 66 -28.17 52.17 -33.20
C SER A 66 -29.29 51.13 -33.36
N SER A 67 -30.52 51.59 -33.57
CA SER A 67 -31.70 50.72 -33.80
C SER A 67 -31.51 49.84 -35.05
N ARG A 68 -31.08 50.43 -36.17
CA ARG A 68 -30.81 49.69 -37.41
C ARG A 68 -29.65 48.71 -37.29
N ALA A 69 -28.60 49.00 -36.52
CA ALA A 69 -27.51 48.05 -36.29
C ALA A 69 -27.99 46.74 -35.66
N SER A 70 -28.88 46.80 -34.66
CA SER A 70 -29.50 45.58 -34.10
C SER A 70 -30.34 44.81 -35.12
N THR A 71 -31.00 45.51 -36.05
CA THR A 71 -31.79 44.89 -37.13
C THR A 71 -30.89 44.20 -38.16
N TYR A 72 -29.82 44.88 -38.60
CA TYR A 72 -28.90 44.36 -39.61
C TYR A 72 -28.03 43.22 -39.07
N ALA A 73 -27.69 43.21 -37.77
CA ALA A 73 -27.04 42.07 -37.12
C ALA A 73 -27.88 40.79 -37.22
N ALA A 74 -29.22 40.89 -37.15
CA ALA A 74 -30.12 39.76 -37.39
C ALA A 74 -30.17 39.35 -38.89
N LEU A 75 -30.15 40.32 -39.81
CA LEU A 75 -30.08 40.03 -41.26
C LEU A 75 -28.83 39.23 -41.65
N ALA A 76 -27.71 39.42 -40.97
CA ALA A 76 -26.47 38.68 -41.23
C ALA A 76 -26.62 37.15 -41.07
N GLY A 77 -27.60 36.67 -40.29
CA GLY A 77 -27.89 35.23 -40.16
C GLY A 77 -28.72 34.63 -41.29
N SER A 78 -29.34 35.46 -42.13
CA SER A 78 -30.31 35.08 -43.17
C SER A 78 -29.72 34.16 -44.25
N GLN A 79 -30.59 33.48 -45.01
CA GLN A 79 -30.15 32.71 -46.18
C GLN A 79 -29.65 33.64 -47.30
N SER A 80 -30.28 34.80 -47.55
CA SER A 80 -29.81 35.77 -48.55
C SER A 80 -28.34 36.15 -48.35
N VAL A 81 -27.94 36.44 -47.10
CA VAL A 81 -26.55 36.77 -46.76
C VAL A 81 -25.66 35.54 -46.90
N ARG A 82 -26.12 34.35 -46.50
CA ARG A 82 -25.38 33.08 -46.67
C ARG A 82 -25.09 32.75 -48.13
N ASP A 83 -26.06 32.94 -49.01
CA ASP A 83 -25.92 32.69 -50.44
C ASP A 83 -24.99 33.71 -51.11
N ARG A 84 -25.07 34.99 -50.70
CA ARG A 84 -24.11 36.04 -51.11
C ARG A 84 -22.67 35.69 -50.67
N VAL A 85 -22.46 35.26 -49.43
CA VAL A 85 -21.14 34.85 -48.92
C VAL A 85 -20.63 33.61 -49.66
N ALA A 86 -21.46 32.58 -49.83
CA ALA A 86 -21.11 31.37 -50.58
C ALA A 86 -20.72 31.67 -52.04
N LYS A 87 -21.36 32.65 -52.68
CA LYS A 87 -21.00 33.14 -54.01
C LYS A 87 -19.67 33.92 -54.03
N ALA A 88 -19.29 34.57 -52.93
CA ALA A 88 -18.07 35.37 -52.83
C ALA A 88 -16.81 34.53 -52.51
N ILE A 89 -16.91 33.55 -51.60
CA ILE A 89 -15.76 32.74 -51.14
C ILE A 89 -15.77 31.29 -51.66
N GLY A 90 -16.84 30.85 -52.33
CA GLY A 90 -17.08 29.46 -52.72
C GLY A 90 -17.77 28.65 -51.62
N PRO A 91 -18.60 27.64 -51.99
CA PRO A 91 -19.38 26.86 -51.02
C PRO A 91 -18.49 25.98 -50.12
N ASP A 92 -17.38 25.48 -50.64
CA ASP A 92 -16.45 24.57 -49.93
C ASP A 92 -15.63 25.27 -48.83
N HIS A 93 -15.71 26.60 -48.74
CA HIS A 93 -15.00 27.42 -47.75
C HIS A 93 -15.97 28.06 -46.72
N LEU A 94 -17.25 27.67 -46.73
CA LEU A 94 -18.28 28.23 -45.87
C LEU A 94 -18.22 27.67 -44.44
N GLY A 95 -17.42 28.32 -43.58
CA GLY A 95 -17.42 28.10 -42.12
C GLY A 95 -18.68 28.62 -41.41
N THR A 96 -18.71 28.56 -40.08
CA THR A 96 -19.81 29.16 -39.29
C THR A 96 -19.57 30.64 -39.06
N PHE A 97 -20.64 31.45 -39.07
CA PHE A 97 -20.52 32.90 -39.01
C PHE A 97 -21.72 33.58 -38.33
N SER A 98 -21.49 34.78 -37.80
CA SER A 98 -22.49 35.60 -37.10
C SER A 98 -22.12 37.09 -37.14
N ALA A 99 -23.11 37.96 -36.87
CA ALA A 99 -22.88 39.36 -36.60
C ALA A 99 -23.54 39.77 -35.28
N SER A 100 -22.96 40.77 -34.62
CA SER A 100 -23.50 41.36 -33.38
C SER A 100 -23.11 42.83 -33.27
N THR A 101 -23.95 43.65 -32.64
CA THR A 101 -23.55 44.99 -32.19
C THR A 101 -22.40 44.87 -31.19
N GLY A 102 -21.33 45.65 -31.38
CA GLY A 102 -20.21 45.72 -30.44
C GLY A 102 -20.50 46.62 -29.24
N ASN A 103 -19.46 46.95 -28.48
CA ASN A 103 -19.56 47.82 -27.29
C ASN A 103 -20.07 49.25 -27.59
N ILE A 104 -20.06 49.66 -28.86
CA ILE A 104 -20.68 50.89 -29.36
C ILE A 104 -21.89 50.45 -30.19
N PRO A 105 -23.14 50.88 -29.86
CA PRO A 105 -24.34 50.34 -30.51
C PRO A 105 -24.44 50.55 -32.04
N SER A 106 -23.77 51.58 -32.58
CA SER A 106 -23.68 51.81 -34.03
C SER A 106 -22.53 51.06 -34.71
N VAL A 107 -21.69 50.32 -33.98
CA VAL A 107 -20.66 49.43 -34.52
C VAL A 107 -21.19 48.00 -34.55
N MET A 108 -21.08 47.33 -35.69
CA MET A 108 -21.27 45.88 -35.80
C MET A 108 -19.93 45.16 -35.96
N GLN A 109 -19.85 43.99 -35.35
CA GLN A 109 -18.75 43.04 -35.47
C GLN A 109 -19.26 41.83 -36.27
N PHE A 110 -18.51 41.45 -37.30
CA PHE A 110 -18.81 40.34 -38.20
C PHE A 110 -17.78 39.24 -37.96
N SER A 111 -18.18 38.13 -37.35
CA SER A 111 -17.26 37.06 -36.96
C SER A 111 -17.51 35.79 -37.77
N ALA A 112 -16.44 35.21 -38.32
CA ALA A 112 -16.47 33.96 -39.06
C ALA A 112 -15.44 32.97 -38.49
N THR A 113 -15.77 31.68 -38.53
CA THR A 113 -14.94 30.59 -38.01
C THR A 113 -14.79 29.48 -39.05
N ALA A 114 -13.57 29.30 -39.53
CA ALA A 114 -13.23 28.36 -40.61
C ALA A 114 -12.01 27.49 -40.24
N SER A 115 -11.69 26.52 -41.09
CA SER A 115 -10.57 25.57 -40.91
C SER A 115 -9.18 26.16 -41.22
N SER A 116 -9.10 27.36 -41.81
CA SER A 116 -7.84 28.07 -42.07
C SER A 116 -7.94 29.56 -41.69
N PRO A 117 -6.81 30.22 -41.37
CA PRO A 117 -6.79 31.66 -41.06
C PRO A 117 -7.32 32.54 -42.21
N GLN A 118 -6.96 32.19 -43.45
CA GLN A 118 -7.35 32.92 -44.66
C GLN A 118 -8.86 32.78 -44.91
N ALA A 119 -9.41 31.56 -44.92
CA ALA A 119 -10.85 31.38 -45.10
C ALA A 119 -11.67 32.08 -44.00
N ALA A 120 -11.19 32.12 -42.76
CA ALA A 120 -11.86 32.85 -41.68
C ALA A 120 -11.84 34.38 -41.92
N HIS A 121 -10.70 34.94 -42.35
CA HIS A 121 -10.54 36.34 -42.73
C HIS A 121 -11.47 36.71 -43.91
N ASP A 122 -11.40 35.94 -44.99
CA ASP A 122 -12.13 36.20 -46.23
C ASP A 122 -13.64 36.05 -46.00
N GLN A 123 -14.07 35.06 -45.20
CA GLN A 123 -15.47 34.88 -44.82
C GLN A 123 -15.98 36.02 -43.91
N ALA A 124 -15.17 36.55 -43.00
CA ALA A 124 -15.57 37.68 -42.15
C ALA A 124 -15.75 38.97 -42.96
N ASN A 125 -14.86 39.23 -43.93
CA ASN A 125 -14.96 40.36 -44.85
C ASN A 125 -16.15 40.20 -45.82
N ALA A 126 -16.33 39.02 -46.40
CA ALA A 126 -17.46 38.70 -47.26
C ALA A 126 -18.79 38.83 -46.52
N LEU A 127 -18.86 38.45 -45.23
CA LEU A 127 -20.05 38.64 -44.40
C LEU A 127 -20.38 40.12 -44.19
N ALA A 128 -19.38 40.95 -43.89
CA ALA A 128 -19.57 42.39 -43.71
C ALA A 128 -20.12 43.05 -44.99
N GLN A 129 -19.56 42.70 -46.15
CA GLN A 129 -20.01 43.19 -47.46
C GLN A 129 -21.41 42.66 -47.83
N ALA A 130 -21.65 41.35 -47.70
CA ALA A 130 -22.95 40.74 -48.00
C ALA A 130 -24.08 41.27 -47.11
N THR A 131 -23.78 41.58 -45.84
CA THR A 131 -24.76 42.21 -44.94
C THR A 131 -24.99 43.68 -45.30
N ALA A 132 -23.98 44.42 -45.77
CA ALA A 132 -24.13 45.78 -46.29
C ALA A 132 -25.04 45.81 -47.53
N ASP A 133 -24.82 44.91 -48.49
CA ASP A 133 -25.67 44.80 -49.68
C ASP A 133 -27.13 44.42 -49.34
N GLU A 134 -27.33 43.46 -48.42
CA GLU A 134 -28.67 43.04 -48.01
C GLU A 134 -29.38 44.13 -47.21
N ALA A 135 -28.67 44.90 -46.38
CA ALA A 135 -29.23 46.06 -45.70
C ALA A 135 -29.67 47.16 -46.69
N VAL A 136 -28.89 47.42 -47.74
CA VAL A 136 -29.27 48.35 -48.82
C VAL A 136 -30.47 47.81 -49.62
N ALA A 137 -30.56 46.51 -49.87
CA ALA A 137 -31.74 45.89 -50.48
C ALA A 137 -32.98 46.03 -49.58
N PHE A 138 -32.82 45.82 -48.27
CA PHE A 138 -33.89 45.93 -47.28
C PHE A 138 -34.46 47.36 -47.16
N GLU A 139 -33.61 48.40 -47.11
CA GLU A 139 -34.11 49.79 -47.12
C GLU A 139 -34.81 50.16 -48.44
N LYS A 140 -34.38 49.58 -49.57
CA LYS A 140 -35.01 49.80 -50.89
C LYS A 140 -36.42 49.20 -51.02
N LEU A 141 -36.75 48.14 -50.25
CA LEU A 141 -38.12 47.66 -50.12
C LEU A 141 -39.06 48.73 -49.50
N GLY A 142 -38.51 49.72 -48.79
CA GLY A 142 -39.22 50.90 -48.30
C GLY A 142 -39.51 51.98 -49.37
N GLY A 143 -39.26 51.71 -50.65
CA GLY A 143 -39.63 52.60 -51.77
C GLY A 143 -38.74 53.83 -51.97
N ARG A 144 -37.57 53.91 -51.30
CA ARG A 144 -36.57 54.97 -51.55
C ARG A 144 -35.46 54.48 -52.49
N ALA A 145 -35.01 55.37 -53.38
CA ALA A 145 -33.86 55.12 -54.24
C ALA A 145 -32.54 55.09 -53.46
N ASP A 146 -32.33 56.10 -52.62
CA ASP A 146 -31.17 56.22 -51.72
C ASP A 146 -31.51 55.76 -50.30
N PRO A 147 -30.69 54.86 -49.70
CA PRO A 147 -30.89 54.40 -48.34
C PRO A 147 -30.43 55.48 -47.34
N ILE A 148 -31.33 55.86 -46.42
CA ILE A 148 -31.01 56.82 -45.34
C ILE A 148 -29.93 56.24 -44.41
N VAL A 149 -29.93 54.92 -44.19
CA VAL A 149 -29.01 54.24 -43.29
C VAL A 149 -28.20 53.23 -44.10
N ARG A 150 -26.87 53.21 -43.89
CA ARG A 150 -25.94 52.28 -44.56
C ARG A 150 -24.89 51.75 -43.59
N ILE A 151 -24.39 50.57 -43.90
CA ILE A 151 -23.21 49.98 -43.24
C ILE A 151 -21.98 50.46 -44.02
N VAL A 152 -21.03 51.06 -43.31
CA VAL A 152 -19.70 51.40 -43.84
C VAL A 152 -18.70 50.44 -43.18
N PRO A 153 -18.02 49.55 -43.92
CA PRO A 153 -16.93 48.75 -43.36
C PRO A 153 -15.82 49.68 -42.88
N MET A 154 -15.32 49.46 -41.65
CA MET A 154 -14.36 50.34 -40.97
C MET A 154 -12.99 49.68 -40.82
N THR A 155 -12.97 48.36 -40.59
CA THR A 155 -11.73 47.58 -40.53
C THR A 155 -11.93 46.24 -41.24
N ASP A 156 -11.03 45.92 -42.17
CA ASP A 156 -10.87 44.57 -42.66
C ASP A 156 -10.62 43.60 -41.49
N ALA A 157 -10.99 42.34 -41.68
CA ALA A 157 -10.80 41.30 -40.71
C ALA A 157 -9.31 41.11 -40.36
N SER A 158 -9.01 40.67 -39.14
CA SER A 158 -7.63 40.34 -38.76
C SER A 158 -7.31 38.87 -39.02
N LEU A 159 -6.19 38.55 -39.68
CA LEU A 159 -5.77 37.16 -39.85
C LEU A 159 -5.47 36.53 -38.48
N PRO A 160 -6.15 35.44 -38.08
CA PRO A 160 -5.95 34.85 -36.76
C PRO A 160 -4.59 34.17 -36.63
N GLY A 161 -3.69 34.72 -35.81
CA GLY A 161 -2.34 34.17 -35.59
C GLY A 161 -2.29 32.85 -34.80
N ALA A 162 -3.42 32.39 -34.26
CA ALA A 162 -3.56 31.12 -33.54
C ALA A 162 -4.99 30.57 -33.70
N PRO A 163 -5.19 29.24 -33.61
CA PRO A 163 -6.52 28.64 -33.64
C PRO A 163 -7.33 28.94 -32.38
N SER A 164 -8.62 29.24 -32.54
CA SER A 164 -9.58 29.43 -31.44
C SER A 164 -10.09 28.11 -30.86
N SER A 165 -9.94 27.01 -31.61
CA SER A 165 -10.21 25.63 -31.18
C SER A 165 -9.23 24.66 -31.86
N PRO A 166 -8.76 23.59 -31.19
CA PRO A 166 -9.10 23.16 -29.84
C PRO A 166 -8.26 23.83 -28.74
N ASN A 167 -8.89 24.05 -27.58
CA ASN A 167 -8.28 24.79 -26.47
C ASN A 167 -7.36 23.89 -25.63
N TRP A 168 -6.13 23.67 -26.13
CA TRP A 168 -5.11 22.81 -25.52
C TRP A 168 -4.98 22.94 -23.99
N PRO A 169 -4.82 24.14 -23.38
CA PRO A 169 -4.68 24.25 -21.93
C PRO A 169 -5.92 23.75 -21.16
N ARG A 170 -7.12 24.03 -21.67
CA ARG A 170 -8.40 23.61 -21.07
C ARG A 170 -8.58 22.10 -21.16
N ASN A 171 -8.29 21.51 -22.32
CA ASN A 171 -8.42 20.06 -22.53
C ASN A 171 -7.40 19.29 -21.68
N LEU A 172 -6.14 19.73 -21.64
CA LEU A 172 -5.10 19.10 -20.82
C LEU A 172 -5.41 19.22 -19.32
N LEU A 173 -5.91 20.36 -18.85
CA LEU A 173 -6.34 20.54 -17.46
C LEU A 173 -7.53 19.61 -17.11
N ALA A 174 -8.50 19.46 -18.01
CA ALA A 174 -9.61 18.52 -17.84
C ALA A 174 -9.11 17.05 -17.82
N GLY A 175 -8.17 16.68 -18.67
CA GLY A 175 -7.53 15.36 -18.68
C GLY A 175 -6.76 15.04 -17.41
N LEU A 176 -6.00 16.00 -16.88
CA LEU A 176 -5.31 15.89 -15.61
C LEU A 176 -6.29 15.73 -14.43
N GLY A 177 -7.39 16.49 -14.43
CA GLY A 177 -8.46 16.38 -13.45
C GLY A 177 -9.16 15.01 -13.48
N ALA A 178 -9.53 14.54 -14.67
CA ALA A 178 -10.11 13.20 -14.85
C ALA A 178 -9.15 12.08 -14.42
N GLY A 179 -7.88 12.17 -14.81
CA GLY A 179 -6.83 11.24 -14.39
C GLY A 179 -6.61 11.21 -12.88
N LEU A 180 -6.70 12.36 -12.20
CA LEU A 180 -6.65 12.46 -10.74
C LEU A 180 -7.86 11.77 -10.09
N VAL A 181 -9.08 12.04 -10.56
CA VAL A 181 -10.31 11.42 -10.03
C VAL A 181 -10.29 9.90 -10.20
N VAL A 182 -9.92 9.40 -11.39
CA VAL A 182 -9.77 7.95 -11.65
C VAL A 182 -8.65 7.35 -10.81
N GLY A 183 -7.51 8.04 -10.64
CA GLY A 183 -6.42 7.62 -9.77
C GLY A 183 -6.82 7.48 -8.30
N LEU A 184 -7.60 8.43 -7.78
CA LEU A 184 -8.15 8.39 -6.42
C LEU A 184 -9.19 7.26 -6.25
N LEU A 185 -10.06 7.05 -7.24
CA LEU A 185 -11.04 5.96 -7.23
C LEU A 185 -10.36 4.58 -7.23
N ILE A 186 -9.35 4.37 -8.09
CA ILE A 186 -8.57 3.14 -8.13
C ILE A 186 -7.76 2.95 -6.82
N MET A 187 -7.20 4.02 -6.25
CA MET A 187 -6.53 3.98 -4.95
C MET A 187 -7.48 3.50 -3.85
N PHE A 188 -8.68 4.07 -3.77
CA PHE A 188 -9.70 3.72 -2.78
C PHE A 188 -10.18 2.26 -2.94
N LEU A 189 -10.49 1.84 -4.17
CA LEU A 189 -10.86 0.45 -4.49
C LEU A 189 -9.76 -0.55 -4.08
N ARG A 190 -8.49 -0.26 -4.40
CA ARG A 190 -7.38 -1.14 -4.01
C ARG A 190 -7.19 -1.20 -2.49
N GLN A 191 -7.47 -0.11 -1.77
CA GLN A 191 -7.43 -0.10 -0.31
C GLN A 191 -8.61 -0.88 0.31
N SER A 192 -9.84 -0.72 -0.18
CA SER A 192 -10.99 -1.45 0.36
C SER A 192 -10.87 -2.96 0.13
N THR A 193 -10.15 -3.40 -0.92
CA THR A 193 -9.77 -4.80 -1.12
C THR A 193 -8.57 -5.29 -0.29
N ASP A 194 -7.82 -4.42 0.41
CA ASP A 194 -6.66 -4.83 1.20
C ASP A 194 -7.06 -5.37 2.59
N ALA A 195 -7.73 -6.52 2.57
CA ALA A 195 -8.19 -7.24 3.75
C ALA A 195 -7.05 -7.91 4.57
N ARG A 196 -5.89 -7.27 4.71
CA ARG A 196 -4.72 -7.80 5.44
C ARG A 196 -4.62 -7.28 6.87
N VAL A 197 -4.06 -8.10 7.75
CA VAL A 197 -3.70 -7.71 9.12
C VAL A 197 -2.49 -6.79 9.10
N ARG A 198 -2.61 -5.62 9.73
CA ARG A 198 -1.58 -4.57 9.76
C ARG A 198 -1.31 -4.04 11.18
N THR A 199 -2.25 -4.21 12.11
CA THR A 199 -2.19 -3.67 13.48
C THR A 199 -2.63 -4.70 14.53
N THR A 200 -2.25 -4.48 15.79
CA THR A 200 -2.75 -5.20 16.97
C THR A 200 -4.28 -5.14 17.05
N ALA A 201 -4.83 -3.93 16.96
CA ALA A 201 -6.27 -3.66 17.01
C ALA A 201 -7.06 -4.36 15.89
N ASP A 202 -6.46 -4.61 14.72
CA ASP A 202 -7.09 -5.46 13.70
C ASP A 202 -7.37 -6.86 14.26
N VAL A 203 -6.42 -7.45 14.98
CA VAL A 203 -6.55 -8.81 15.50
C VAL A 203 -7.55 -8.85 16.65
N GLU A 204 -7.41 -7.94 17.61
CA GLU A 204 -8.27 -7.90 18.80
C GLU A 204 -9.75 -7.73 18.42
N GLN A 205 -10.05 -6.93 17.38
CA GLN A 205 -11.39 -6.80 16.81
C GLN A 205 -11.89 -8.07 16.08
N LEU A 206 -10.98 -8.91 15.54
CA LEU A 206 -11.33 -10.11 14.75
C LEU A 206 -11.39 -11.40 15.59
N THR A 207 -10.73 -11.43 16.75
CA THR A 207 -10.58 -12.64 17.58
C THR A 207 -11.06 -12.49 19.02
N GLY A 208 -11.25 -11.27 19.53
CA GLY A 208 -11.51 -11.01 20.96
C GLY A 208 -10.31 -11.22 21.89
N ALA A 209 -9.32 -12.03 21.49
CA ALA A 209 -8.08 -12.27 22.23
C ALA A 209 -6.98 -11.22 21.94
N SER A 210 -6.17 -10.89 22.94
CA SER A 210 -5.18 -9.79 22.86
C SER A 210 -3.97 -10.07 21.95
N ALA A 211 -3.41 -9.00 21.41
CA ALA A 211 -2.18 -9.00 20.64
C ALA A 211 -0.93 -8.95 21.54
N MET A 212 -0.47 -10.14 21.97
CA MET A 212 0.55 -10.32 23.01
C MET A 212 1.90 -9.67 22.69
N THR A 213 2.33 -9.67 21.42
CA THR A 213 3.53 -8.95 20.98
C THR A 213 3.57 -8.75 19.46
N VAL A 214 4.44 -7.85 19.01
CA VAL A 214 4.77 -7.61 17.60
C VAL A 214 6.26 -7.90 17.37
N ILE A 215 6.57 -8.94 16.60
CA ILE A 215 7.95 -9.37 16.35
C ILE A 215 8.44 -8.79 15.00
N PRO A 216 9.48 -7.95 14.98
CA PRO A 216 10.00 -7.36 13.76
C PRO A 216 10.77 -8.38 12.91
N VAL A 217 10.77 -8.20 11.57
CA VAL A 217 11.60 -9.01 10.67
C VAL A 217 13.07 -8.92 11.11
N THR A 218 13.70 -10.05 11.41
CA THR A 218 15.14 -10.13 11.69
C THR A 218 15.75 -11.42 11.15
N ASN A 219 17.04 -11.37 10.83
CA ASN A 219 17.84 -12.51 10.40
C ASN A 219 18.29 -13.38 11.59
N GLU A 220 18.12 -12.89 12.83
CA GLU A 220 18.46 -13.61 14.08
C GLU A 220 17.40 -14.65 14.47
N LEU A 221 16.21 -14.60 13.84
CA LEU A 221 15.14 -15.59 13.94
C LEU A 221 15.02 -16.41 12.65
N ASP A 222 16.02 -16.33 11.77
CA ASP A 222 16.02 -17.08 10.52
C ASP A 222 16.39 -18.55 10.77
N LYS A 223 15.89 -19.47 9.95
CA LYS A 223 15.96 -20.91 10.26
C LYS A 223 17.39 -21.47 10.33
N ASN A 224 18.37 -20.78 9.74
CA ASN A 224 19.78 -21.12 9.75
C ASN A 224 20.52 -20.62 11.02
N HIS A 225 19.84 -20.01 12.00
CA HIS A 225 20.46 -19.47 13.20
C HIS A 225 20.10 -20.30 14.45
N THR A 226 20.87 -21.35 14.71
CA THR A 226 20.64 -22.29 15.81
C THR A 226 20.67 -21.63 17.19
N GLY A 227 21.50 -20.60 17.43
CA GLY A 227 21.67 -19.98 18.75
C GLY A 227 20.57 -19.01 19.23
N GLY A 228 19.49 -18.81 18.47
CA GLY A 228 18.42 -17.86 18.82
C GLY A 228 18.80 -16.37 18.76
N PRO A 229 17.91 -15.45 19.16
CA PRO A 229 18.11 -14.02 19.00
C PRO A 229 19.11 -13.44 20.01
N GLY A 230 19.89 -12.44 19.61
CA GLY A 230 20.89 -11.82 20.48
C GLY A 230 20.25 -11.19 21.72
N ARG A 231 20.89 -11.31 22.91
CA ARG A 231 20.30 -10.92 24.21
C ARG A 231 19.71 -9.50 24.30
N HIS A 232 20.21 -8.55 23.52
CA HIS A 232 19.70 -7.16 23.47
C HIS A 232 19.05 -6.80 22.13
N SER A 233 18.63 -7.79 21.34
CA SER A 233 17.96 -7.58 20.06
C SER A 233 16.47 -7.23 20.25
N PRO A 234 15.86 -6.48 19.31
CA PRO A 234 14.41 -6.24 19.29
C PRO A 234 13.56 -7.53 19.29
N ALA A 235 14.08 -8.62 18.73
CA ALA A 235 13.39 -9.91 18.69
C ALA A 235 13.41 -10.63 20.04
N ALA A 236 14.55 -10.60 20.75
CA ALA A 236 14.62 -11.13 22.11
C ALA A 236 13.69 -10.38 23.07
N GLU A 237 13.56 -9.05 22.90
CA GLU A 237 12.67 -8.25 23.76
C GLU A 237 11.18 -8.50 23.46
N ALA A 238 10.79 -8.61 22.19
CA ALA A 238 9.43 -9.02 21.83
C ALA A 238 9.07 -10.42 22.35
N LEU A 239 10.03 -11.37 22.36
CA LEU A 239 9.83 -12.69 22.97
C LEU A 239 9.76 -12.63 24.51
N ARG A 240 10.47 -11.70 25.17
CA ARG A 240 10.29 -11.44 26.61
C ARG A 240 8.90 -10.89 26.91
N GLN A 241 8.42 -9.96 26.09
CA GLN A 241 7.04 -9.48 26.19
C GLN A 241 6.03 -10.63 26.04
N LEU A 242 6.22 -11.51 25.06
CA LEU A 242 5.37 -12.70 24.88
C LEU A 242 5.37 -13.60 26.13
N ARG A 243 6.55 -13.97 26.64
CA ARG A 243 6.68 -14.79 27.86
C ARG A 243 6.04 -14.13 29.09
N THR A 244 6.24 -12.82 29.27
CA THR A 244 5.63 -12.07 30.38
C THR A 244 4.11 -12.04 30.24
N ASN A 245 3.59 -11.74 29.05
CA ASN A 245 2.15 -11.65 28.82
C ASN A 245 1.46 -13.02 28.96
N LEU A 246 2.12 -14.13 28.59
CA LEU A 246 1.61 -15.48 28.83
C LEU A 246 1.42 -15.81 30.32
N ARG A 247 2.25 -15.26 31.22
CA ARG A 247 2.08 -15.38 32.68
C ARG A 247 0.92 -14.53 33.24
N PHE A 248 0.26 -13.74 32.40
CA PHE A 248 -0.87 -12.87 32.77
C PHE A 248 -2.15 -13.14 31.93
N VAL A 249 -2.17 -14.20 31.09
CA VAL A 249 -3.40 -14.64 30.39
C VAL A 249 -4.41 -15.24 31.38
N ASP A 250 -3.89 -15.88 32.42
CA ASP A 250 -4.64 -16.45 33.52
C ASP A 250 -3.73 -16.45 34.75
N VAL A 251 -4.18 -15.85 35.85
CA VAL A 251 -3.39 -15.72 37.09
C VAL A 251 -3.67 -16.87 38.05
N ASP A 252 -4.91 -17.37 38.05
CA ASP A 252 -5.36 -18.46 38.92
C ASP A 252 -5.07 -19.83 38.29
N HIS A 253 -5.18 -19.94 36.96
CA HIS A 253 -4.96 -21.17 36.19
C HIS A 253 -3.96 -20.95 35.04
N PRO A 254 -2.69 -20.59 35.32
CA PRO A 254 -1.70 -20.27 34.29
C PRO A 254 -1.45 -21.48 33.36
N PRO A 255 -1.48 -21.29 32.02
CA PRO A 255 -1.43 -22.39 31.07
C PRO A 255 -0.09 -23.14 31.09
N ARG A 256 -0.15 -24.47 31.13
CA ARG A 256 1.02 -25.39 31.20
C ARG A 256 1.23 -26.22 29.94
N SER A 257 0.30 -26.14 29.00
CA SER A 257 0.31 -26.73 27.66
C SER A 257 -0.20 -25.70 26.65
N ILE A 258 0.64 -25.32 25.69
CA ILE A 258 0.37 -24.22 24.76
C ILE A 258 0.64 -24.65 23.33
N VAL A 259 -0.39 -24.61 22.48
CA VAL A 259 -0.25 -24.77 21.03
C VAL A 259 0.27 -23.47 20.40
N VAL A 260 1.25 -23.58 19.51
CA VAL A 260 1.72 -22.48 18.66
C VAL A 260 1.38 -22.81 17.21
N THR A 261 0.38 -22.14 16.66
CA THR A 261 -0.10 -22.36 15.28
C THR A 261 -0.08 -21.06 14.46
N SER A 262 -0.42 -21.15 13.18
CA SER A 262 -0.57 -20.00 12.29
C SER A 262 -1.68 -20.23 11.25
N ALA A 263 -2.20 -19.15 10.69
CA ALA A 263 -3.29 -19.23 9.70
C ALA A 263 -2.81 -19.86 8.37
N GLN A 264 -1.54 -19.63 8.00
CA GLN A 264 -0.94 -20.09 6.75
C GLN A 264 0.50 -20.60 6.93
N PRO A 265 1.01 -21.42 5.98
CA PRO A 265 2.40 -21.87 5.99
C PRO A 265 3.40 -20.71 5.95
N GLY A 266 4.48 -20.82 6.73
CA GLY A 266 5.60 -19.88 6.70
C GLY A 266 5.38 -18.54 7.41
N GLU A 267 4.31 -18.38 8.19
CA GLU A 267 4.07 -17.17 9.00
C GLU A 267 5.03 -17.10 10.21
N GLY A 268 5.41 -18.25 10.76
CA GLY A 268 6.59 -18.37 11.65
C GLY A 268 6.40 -19.20 12.92
N LYS A 269 5.24 -19.84 13.12
CA LYS A 269 4.92 -20.72 14.27
C LYS A 269 6.12 -21.44 14.88
N SER A 270 6.79 -22.31 14.12
CA SER A 270 7.94 -23.12 14.54
C SER A 270 9.15 -22.33 15.03
N THR A 271 9.38 -21.14 14.47
CA THR A 271 10.43 -20.22 14.93
C THR A 271 10.04 -19.55 16.24
N ILE A 272 8.76 -19.19 16.42
CA ILE A 272 8.27 -18.59 17.66
C ILE A 272 8.23 -19.64 18.78
N ALA A 273 7.74 -20.84 18.51
CA ALA A 273 7.75 -21.97 19.43
C ALA A 273 9.17 -22.26 19.96
N ALA A 274 10.13 -22.54 19.08
CA ALA A 274 11.51 -22.84 19.48
C ALA A 274 12.14 -21.77 20.38
N ASN A 275 11.98 -20.48 20.02
CA ASN A 275 12.60 -19.39 20.76
C ASN A 275 11.82 -19.00 22.04
N LEU A 276 10.51 -19.24 22.09
CA LEU A 276 9.71 -19.14 23.31
C LEU A 276 10.11 -20.25 24.29
N SER A 277 10.22 -21.50 23.84
CA SER A 277 10.65 -22.64 24.66
C SER A 277 12.03 -22.42 25.27
N ARG A 278 12.99 -21.95 24.46
CA ARG A 278 14.32 -21.56 24.97
C ARG A 278 14.24 -20.47 26.04
N LEU A 279 13.45 -19.42 25.80
CA LEU A 279 13.32 -18.30 26.73
C LEU A 279 12.56 -18.64 28.03
N LEU A 280 11.81 -19.74 28.04
CA LEU A 280 11.20 -20.34 29.24
C LEU A 280 12.24 -21.14 30.04
N ALA A 281 12.99 -22.02 29.39
CA ALA A 281 14.11 -22.77 30.00
C ALA A 281 15.22 -21.84 30.55
N ASP A 282 15.63 -20.82 29.78
CA ASP A 282 16.55 -19.74 30.21
C ASP A 282 16.06 -18.97 31.46
N SER A 283 14.77 -19.11 31.83
CA SER A 283 14.18 -18.53 33.05
C SER A 283 13.96 -19.52 34.19
N GLY A 284 14.54 -20.72 34.11
CA GLY A 284 14.44 -21.76 35.13
C GLY A 284 13.11 -22.51 35.15
N SER A 285 12.32 -22.43 34.07
CA SER A 285 11.09 -23.23 33.91
C SER A 285 11.41 -24.48 33.09
N PRO A 286 11.34 -25.71 33.65
CA PRO A 286 11.52 -26.94 32.90
C PRO A 286 10.55 -26.96 31.71
N THR A 287 11.08 -27.05 30.49
CA THR A 287 10.28 -26.83 29.27
C THR A 287 10.44 -27.99 28.30
N ILE A 288 9.34 -28.41 27.70
CA ILE A 288 9.32 -29.45 26.66
C ILE A 288 8.69 -28.85 25.41
N ILE A 289 9.38 -28.94 24.27
CA ILE A 289 8.82 -28.62 22.96
C ILE A 289 8.45 -29.91 22.22
N ILE A 290 7.22 -29.97 21.71
CA ILE A 290 6.69 -31.08 20.91
C ILE A 290 6.56 -30.61 19.46
N ASP A 291 7.18 -31.31 18.51
CA ASP A 291 6.99 -31.09 17.07
C ASP A 291 5.80 -31.93 16.57
N ALA A 292 4.62 -31.33 16.64
CA ALA A 292 3.35 -31.90 16.18
C ALA A 292 3.00 -31.49 14.73
N ASP A 293 3.89 -30.81 14.01
CA ASP A 293 3.78 -30.63 12.55
C ASP A 293 4.21 -31.93 11.85
N LEU A 294 3.44 -33.01 12.06
CA LEU A 294 3.73 -34.36 11.52
C LEU A 294 3.79 -34.43 9.99
N ARG A 295 3.49 -33.33 9.29
CA ARG A 295 3.53 -33.18 7.83
C ARG A 295 4.77 -32.44 7.35
N ARG A 296 5.30 -31.52 8.15
CA ARG A 296 6.50 -30.72 7.85
C ARG A 296 7.21 -30.29 9.13
N SER A 297 7.69 -31.27 9.88
CA SER A 297 8.49 -31.08 11.08
C SER A 297 9.73 -30.24 10.79
N THR A 298 10.15 -29.41 11.75
CA THR A 298 11.37 -28.58 11.61
C THR A 298 12.14 -28.40 12.91
N GLN A 299 11.65 -28.89 14.05
CA GLN A 299 12.32 -28.65 15.34
C GLN A 299 13.64 -29.41 15.46
N ALA A 300 13.71 -30.66 14.97
CA ALA A 300 14.97 -31.43 14.92
C ALA A 300 16.09 -30.66 14.17
N GLU A 301 15.80 -30.11 12.97
CA GLU A 301 16.74 -29.26 12.20
C GLU A 301 17.17 -28.01 13.00
N ARG A 302 16.25 -27.38 13.75
CA ARG A 302 16.48 -26.14 14.50
C ARG A 302 17.33 -26.32 15.76
N PHE A 303 17.21 -27.46 16.42
CA PHE A 303 17.99 -27.81 17.61
C PHE A 303 19.26 -28.63 17.29
N GLY A 304 19.43 -29.10 16.05
CA GLY A 304 20.57 -29.92 15.64
C GLY A 304 20.51 -31.37 16.15
N LEU A 305 19.29 -31.89 16.34
CA LEU A 305 19.00 -33.20 16.93
C LEU A 305 18.47 -34.19 15.88
N ASP A 306 18.45 -35.48 16.21
CA ASP A 306 17.84 -36.49 15.32
C ASP A 306 16.31 -36.45 15.44
N GLY A 307 15.63 -36.53 14.30
CA GLY A 307 14.17 -36.58 14.19
C GLY A 307 13.61 -37.98 13.91
N SER A 308 14.43 -39.03 13.85
CA SER A 308 14.04 -40.37 13.40
C SER A 308 13.01 -41.08 14.30
N ILE A 309 13.09 -40.87 15.62
CA ILE A 309 12.20 -41.42 16.64
C ILE A 309 11.61 -40.25 17.44
N GLY A 310 10.30 -40.25 17.64
CA GLY A 310 9.61 -39.14 18.31
C GLY A 310 8.13 -39.40 18.56
N LEU A 311 7.35 -38.32 18.59
CA LEU A 311 5.92 -38.26 18.89
C LEU A 311 5.12 -39.39 18.22
N THR A 312 5.35 -39.65 16.92
CA THR A 312 4.64 -40.70 16.18
C THR A 312 4.86 -42.10 16.77
N GLN A 313 6.08 -42.42 17.21
CA GLN A 313 6.41 -43.71 17.84
C GLN A 313 5.85 -43.80 19.27
N VAL A 314 5.86 -42.68 20.01
CA VAL A 314 5.27 -42.60 21.36
C VAL A 314 3.75 -42.80 21.31
N LEU A 315 3.05 -42.15 20.36
CA LEU A 315 1.61 -42.29 20.19
C LEU A 315 1.21 -43.67 19.62
N ALA A 316 2.06 -44.32 18.84
CA ALA A 316 1.89 -45.72 18.43
C ALA A 316 2.03 -46.69 19.63
N GLY A 317 2.93 -46.38 20.56
CA GLY A 317 3.32 -47.24 21.69
C GLY A 317 4.62 -48.02 21.45
N ASP A 318 5.33 -47.76 20.35
CA ASP A 318 6.58 -48.43 19.98
C ASP A 318 7.74 -48.07 20.93
N VAL A 319 7.71 -46.86 21.50
CA VAL A 319 8.81 -46.24 22.27
C VAL A 319 8.22 -45.45 23.44
N ARG A 320 8.84 -45.51 24.63
CA ARG A 320 8.39 -44.73 25.80
C ARG A 320 8.82 -43.26 25.68
N VAL A 321 8.02 -42.34 26.21
CA VAL A 321 8.26 -40.89 26.07
C VAL A 321 9.64 -40.44 26.61
N ASP A 322 10.11 -41.04 27.71
CA ASP A 322 11.44 -40.81 28.31
C ASP A 322 12.61 -41.33 27.46
N GLN A 323 12.33 -42.18 26.46
CA GLN A 323 13.31 -42.65 25.46
C GLN A 323 13.28 -41.82 24.16
N ALA A 324 12.22 -41.03 23.95
CA ALA A 324 12.03 -40.21 22.75
C ALA A 324 12.30 -38.70 23.01
N LEU A 325 12.30 -38.26 24.26
CA LEU A 325 12.72 -36.93 24.68
C LEU A 325 14.25 -36.79 24.57
N GLN A 326 14.71 -35.74 23.87
CA GLN A 326 16.11 -35.41 23.70
C GLN A 326 16.39 -34.05 24.35
N GLU A 327 17.43 -33.93 25.19
CA GLU A 327 17.85 -32.62 25.71
C GLU A 327 18.50 -31.77 24.61
N THR A 328 18.23 -30.47 24.61
CA THR A 328 18.69 -29.54 23.57
C THR A 328 20.01 -28.84 23.94
N ASP A 329 20.49 -27.94 23.08
CA ASP A 329 21.59 -27.02 23.38
C ASP A 329 21.29 -26.03 24.53
N THR A 330 20.06 -26.01 25.02
CA THR A 330 19.57 -25.11 26.06
C THR A 330 19.22 -25.94 27.32
N PRO A 331 19.94 -25.79 28.45
CA PRO A 331 19.72 -26.60 29.64
C PRO A 331 18.28 -26.50 30.18
N GLY A 332 17.67 -27.63 30.50
CA GLY A 332 16.27 -27.68 30.96
C GLY A 332 15.22 -27.46 29.86
N LEU A 333 15.62 -27.54 28.58
CA LEU A 333 14.74 -27.66 27.43
C LEU A 333 14.94 -29.01 26.75
N TRP A 334 13.86 -29.80 26.68
CA TRP A 334 13.82 -31.06 25.93
C TRP A 334 12.94 -30.95 24.68
N LEU A 335 13.32 -31.63 23.61
CA LEU A 335 12.57 -31.80 22.38
C LEU A 335 11.97 -33.21 22.32
N LEU A 336 10.67 -33.30 22.09
CA LEU A 336 10.03 -34.48 21.50
C LEU A 336 9.82 -34.20 20.00
N PRO A 337 10.68 -34.72 19.10
CA PRO A 337 10.54 -34.47 17.66
C PRO A 337 9.33 -35.24 17.10
N ALA A 338 8.97 -34.99 15.84
CA ALA A 338 7.82 -35.64 15.21
C ALA A 338 7.95 -37.17 15.06
N GLY A 339 9.19 -37.66 14.90
CA GLY A 339 9.46 -39.04 14.45
C GLY A 339 9.24 -39.21 12.95
N ARG A 340 9.18 -40.47 12.50
CA ARG A 340 8.80 -40.82 11.11
C ARG A 340 7.38 -40.35 10.80
N ILE A 341 7.17 -39.75 9.62
CA ILE A 341 5.87 -39.27 9.14
C ILE A 341 4.85 -40.44 9.10
N PRO A 342 3.72 -40.37 9.83
CA PRO A 342 2.67 -41.39 9.79
C PRO A 342 1.77 -41.23 8.56
N PRO A 343 1.04 -42.30 8.15
CA PRO A 343 -0.01 -42.18 7.14
C PRO A 343 -1.21 -41.36 7.64
N ASN A 344 -1.51 -41.43 8.94
CA ASN A 344 -2.73 -40.88 9.56
C ASN A 344 -2.41 -39.80 10.64
N PRO A 345 -1.76 -38.67 10.29
CA PRO A 345 -1.31 -37.69 11.29
C PRO A 345 -2.46 -37.05 12.09
N SER A 346 -3.61 -36.77 11.47
CA SER A 346 -4.76 -36.14 12.13
C SER A 346 -5.37 -37.04 13.22
N GLU A 347 -5.44 -38.34 12.98
CA GLU A 347 -5.98 -39.32 13.93
C GLU A 347 -5.09 -39.47 15.16
N LEU A 348 -3.77 -39.44 14.97
CA LEU A 348 -2.80 -39.50 16.07
C LEU A 348 -2.87 -38.24 16.94
N ILE A 349 -2.90 -37.04 16.33
CA ILE A 349 -2.99 -35.78 17.07
C ILE A 349 -4.35 -35.61 17.77
N GLY A 350 -5.44 -36.12 17.19
CA GLY A 350 -6.76 -36.15 17.82
C GLY A 350 -7.03 -37.34 18.75
N SER A 351 -6.03 -38.19 19.03
CA SER A 351 -6.21 -39.39 19.85
C SER A 351 -6.17 -39.08 21.35
N GLN A 352 -6.88 -39.88 22.15
CA GLN A 352 -6.80 -39.80 23.62
C GLN A 352 -5.36 -39.92 24.14
N ARG A 353 -4.52 -40.74 23.46
CA ARG A 353 -3.09 -40.87 23.78
C ARG A 353 -2.31 -39.56 23.67
N MET A 354 -2.72 -38.64 22.80
CA MET A 354 -2.12 -37.30 22.70
C MET A 354 -2.53 -36.44 23.90
N SER A 355 -3.81 -36.46 24.29
CA SER A 355 -4.29 -35.78 25.50
C SER A 355 -3.60 -36.30 26.77
N ASP A 356 -3.51 -37.63 26.91
CA ASP A 356 -2.83 -38.28 28.04
C ASP A 356 -1.33 -37.90 28.10
N LEU A 357 -0.66 -37.88 26.94
CA LEU A 357 0.73 -37.47 26.81
C LEU A 357 0.95 -35.98 27.16
N ILE A 358 0.07 -35.08 26.68
CA ILE A 358 0.14 -33.66 27.02
C ILE A 358 -0.04 -33.48 28.53
N ALA A 359 -1.03 -34.14 29.14
CA ALA A 359 -1.28 -34.09 30.58
C ALA A 359 -0.12 -34.66 31.42
N GLN A 360 0.48 -35.77 30.97
CA GLN A 360 1.66 -36.36 31.63
C GLN A 360 2.86 -35.40 31.64
N LEU A 361 3.10 -34.71 30.53
CA LEU A 361 4.24 -33.80 30.39
C LEU A 361 3.99 -32.42 31.02
N SER A 362 2.75 -31.91 30.95
CA SER A 362 2.37 -30.64 31.55
C SER A 362 2.26 -30.70 33.09
N ALA A 363 2.21 -31.89 33.69
CA ALA A 363 2.26 -32.05 35.15
C ALA A 363 3.59 -31.55 35.75
N SER A 364 4.74 -31.87 35.12
CA SER A 364 6.08 -31.51 35.62
C SER A 364 6.72 -30.31 34.91
N SER A 365 6.37 -30.09 33.65
CA SER A 365 7.04 -29.11 32.77
C SER A 365 6.06 -28.07 32.20
N MET A 366 6.60 -27.15 31.41
CA MET A 366 5.89 -26.24 30.52
C MET A 366 5.93 -26.83 29.10
N VAL A 367 4.79 -27.27 28.55
CA VAL A 367 4.69 -27.91 27.24
C VAL A 367 4.35 -26.88 26.16
N ILE A 368 5.19 -26.80 25.12
CA ILE A 368 4.98 -25.96 23.93
C ILE A 368 4.82 -26.88 22.71
N ILE A 369 3.72 -26.75 21.97
CA ILE A 369 3.37 -27.66 20.87
C ILE A 369 3.39 -26.89 19.54
N ASP A 370 4.37 -27.13 18.68
CA ASP A 370 4.40 -26.58 17.32
C ASP A 370 3.54 -27.49 16.41
N THR A 371 2.41 -26.98 15.93
CA THR A 371 1.41 -27.74 15.16
C THR A 371 1.40 -27.34 13.69
N THR A 372 0.63 -27.99 12.81
CA THR A 372 0.46 -27.51 11.42
C THR A 372 -0.15 -26.10 11.37
N PRO A 373 -0.10 -25.40 10.22
CA PRO A 373 -0.99 -24.25 9.99
C PRO A 373 -2.45 -24.71 9.96
N MET A 374 -3.35 -23.91 10.52
CA MET A 374 -4.70 -24.37 10.93
C MET A 374 -5.80 -24.22 9.87
N LEU A 375 -5.55 -23.52 8.76
CA LEU A 375 -6.51 -23.43 7.64
C LEU A 375 -6.30 -24.49 6.54
N PRO A 376 -5.06 -24.93 6.23
CA PRO A 376 -4.86 -26.05 5.32
C PRO A 376 -5.21 -27.42 5.93
N VAL A 377 -5.22 -27.54 7.26
CA VAL A 377 -5.43 -28.81 7.97
C VAL A 377 -6.04 -28.60 9.37
N THR A 378 -6.83 -29.56 9.83
CA THR A 378 -7.48 -29.60 11.15
C THR A 378 -6.55 -29.94 12.32
N ASP A 379 -5.35 -30.51 12.08
CA ASP A 379 -4.48 -31.08 13.14
C ASP A 379 -4.21 -30.08 14.29
N ALA A 380 -4.01 -28.80 13.99
CA ALA A 380 -3.79 -27.76 14.99
C ALA A 380 -5.03 -27.42 15.84
N GLY A 381 -6.24 -27.60 15.32
CA GLY A 381 -7.47 -27.47 16.12
C GLY A 381 -7.60 -28.61 17.12
N LEU A 382 -7.37 -29.85 16.67
CA LEU A 382 -7.39 -31.05 17.52
C LEU A 382 -6.36 -30.94 18.68
N ALA A 383 -5.13 -30.53 18.37
CA ALA A 383 -4.11 -30.26 19.38
C ALA A 383 -4.49 -29.12 20.35
N THR A 384 -5.32 -28.15 19.93
CA THR A 384 -5.77 -27.04 20.76
C THR A 384 -6.85 -27.46 21.76
N ALA A 385 -7.69 -28.43 21.40
CA ALA A 385 -8.68 -29.02 22.30
C ALA A 385 -8.05 -29.92 23.39
N ALA A 386 -6.84 -30.44 23.14
CA ALA A 386 -6.07 -31.27 24.05
C ALA A 386 -5.06 -30.49 24.93
N ALA A 387 -5.12 -29.15 24.94
CA ALA A 387 -4.20 -28.27 25.64
C ALA A 387 -4.93 -27.07 26.28
N ASP A 388 -4.27 -26.35 27.19
CA ASP A 388 -4.85 -25.18 27.89
C ASP A 388 -5.17 -24.01 26.95
N GLY A 389 -4.60 -24.01 25.74
CA GLY A 389 -5.01 -23.18 24.62
C GLY A 389 -3.94 -22.95 23.56
N ALA A 390 -4.24 -22.06 22.62
CA ALA A 390 -3.38 -21.74 21.48
C ALA A 390 -2.92 -20.27 21.44
N ILE A 391 -1.75 -20.05 20.86
CA ILE A 391 -1.23 -18.76 20.38
C ILE A 391 -1.32 -18.75 18.84
N LEU A 392 -2.04 -17.76 18.29
CA LEU A 392 -2.13 -17.57 16.83
C LEU A 392 -1.02 -16.65 16.31
N VAL A 393 -0.06 -17.20 15.58
CA VAL A 393 1.01 -16.44 14.91
C VAL A 393 0.55 -16.00 13.52
N MET A 394 0.70 -14.70 13.20
CA MET A 394 0.36 -14.10 11.91
C MET A 394 1.55 -13.37 11.31
N ALA A 395 1.58 -13.16 10.00
CA ALA A 395 2.57 -12.36 9.30
C ALA A 395 1.99 -11.00 8.88
N VAL A 396 2.49 -9.92 9.50
CA VAL A 396 2.06 -8.54 9.24
C VAL A 396 2.14 -8.20 7.75
N GLY A 397 1.05 -7.66 7.19
CA GLY A 397 0.95 -7.32 5.77
C GLY A 397 0.91 -8.53 4.81
N ARG A 398 0.73 -9.76 5.32
CA ARG A 398 0.53 -10.98 4.53
C ARG A 398 -0.75 -11.74 4.90
N THR A 399 -0.99 -12.01 6.19
CA THR A 399 -2.20 -12.73 6.64
C THR A 399 -3.46 -11.90 6.37
N GLN A 400 -4.52 -12.55 5.93
CA GLN A 400 -5.80 -11.88 5.68
C GLN A 400 -6.69 -11.89 6.93
N LYS A 401 -7.48 -10.83 7.12
CA LYS A 401 -8.41 -10.68 8.24
C LYS A 401 -9.45 -11.80 8.30
N GLU A 402 -9.91 -12.27 7.13
CA GLU A 402 -10.85 -13.39 7.05
C GLU A 402 -10.20 -14.74 7.43
N GLN A 403 -8.92 -14.93 7.10
CA GLN A 403 -8.16 -16.09 7.55
C GLN A 403 -8.05 -16.12 9.09
N VAL A 404 -7.90 -14.95 9.73
CA VAL A 404 -7.86 -14.82 11.19
C VAL A 404 -9.23 -15.09 11.84
N ARG A 405 -10.32 -14.59 11.26
CA ARG A 405 -11.69 -14.93 11.71
C ARG A 405 -11.94 -16.43 11.64
N HIS A 406 -11.59 -17.06 10.52
CA HIS A 406 -11.75 -18.50 10.34
C HIS A 406 -10.88 -19.27 11.34
N CYS A 407 -9.67 -18.82 11.65
CA CYS A 407 -8.83 -19.41 12.70
C CYS A 407 -9.48 -19.33 14.10
N ALA A 408 -9.94 -18.15 14.51
CA ALA A 408 -10.61 -17.99 15.80
C ALA A 408 -11.87 -18.86 15.88
N LYS A 409 -12.68 -18.89 14.80
CA LYS A 409 -13.87 -19.75 14.71
C LYS A 409 -13.51 -21.23 14.85
N VAL A 410 -12.46 -21.73 14.18
CA VAL A 410 -12.02 -23.14 14.31
C VAL A 410 -11.63 -23.47 15.75
N ILE A 411 -10.91 -22.58 16.44
CA ILE A 411 -10.54 -22.76 17.86
C ILE A 411 -11.81 -22.84 18.74
N THR A 412 -12.76 -21.92 18.57
CA THR A 412 -14.03 -21.96 19.31
C THR A 412 -14.90 -23.18 18.95
N GLN A 413 -14.84 -23.69 17.73
CA GLN A 413 -15.61 -24.88 17.30
C GLN A 413 -15.07 -26.21 17.85
N VAL A 414 -13.91 -26.22 18.48
CA VAL A 414 -13.34 -27.39 19.19
C VAL A 414 -13.26 -27.15 20.71
N ASP A 415 -14.05 -26.21 21.22
CA ASP A 415 -14.07 -25.73 22.61
C ASP A 415 -12.69 -25.27 23.16
N GLY A 416 -11.77 -24.92 22.26
CA GLY A 416 -10.41 -24.50 22.59
C GLY A 416 -10.32 -23.03 22.98
N ARG A 417 -9.34 -22.70 23.83
CA ARG A 417 -9.03 -21.33 24.27
C ARG A 417 -7.99 -20.67 23.36
N LEU A 418 -8.30 -19.51 22.79
CA LEU A 418 -7.28 -18.65 22.16
C LEU A 418 -6.64 -17.76 23.25
N LEU A 419 -5.44 -18.15 23.71
CA LEU A 419 -4.69 -17.45 24.77
C LEU A 419 -4.22 -16.05 24.33
N GLY A 420 -4.04 -15.85 23.03
CA GLY A 420 -3.62 -14.59 22.45
C GLY A 420 -2.99 -14.76 21.07
N SER A 421 -2.37 -13.70 20.58
CA SER A 421 -1.82 -13.65 19.23
C SER A 421 -0.46 -12.96 19.11
N VAL A 422 0.28 -13.30 18.05
CA VAL A 422 1.63 -12.79 17.79
C VAL A 422 1.72 -12.24 16.37
N LEU A 423 1.98 -10.94 16.24
CA LEU A 423 2.15 -10.26 14.95
C LEU A 423 3.61 -10.33 14.51
N ASN A 424 3.98 -11.42 13.85
CA ASN A 424 5.33 -11.67 13.37
C ASN A 424 5.62 -10.93 12.05
N LYS A 425 6.91 -10.79 11.72
CA LYS A 425 7.43 -10.20 10.49
C LYS A 425 6.99 -8.74 10.28
N ALA A 426 6.84 -7.99 11.38
CA ALA A 426 6.58 -6.56 11.30
C ALA A 426 7.73 -5.77 10.65
N PRO A 427 7.45 -4.73 9.85
CA PRO A 427 8.48 -3.95 9.18
C PRO A 427 9.34 -3.17 10.20
N LYS A 428 10.67 -3.28 10.10
CA LYS A 428 11.63 -2.60 11.02
C LYS A 428 11.40 -1.08 11.15
N LYS A 429 10.89 -0.44 10.10
CA LYS A 429 10.46 0.97 10.14
C LYS A 429 8.97 1.01 10.43
N GLY A 430 8.57 1.70 11.50
CA GLY A 430 7.17 1.90 11.87
C GLY A 430 6.55 0.78 12.71
N VAL A 431 7.33 0.00 13.47
CA VAL A 431 6.81 -1.05 14.38
C VAL A 431 5.73 -0.50 15.33
N GLY A 432 5.88 0.71 15.87
CA GLY A 432 4.84 1.34 16.69
C GLY A 432 3.51 1.63 15.97
N SER A 433 3.50 1.68 14.64
CA SER A 433 2.24 1.78 13.87
C SER A 433 1.51 0.43 13.73
N VAL A 434 2.17 -0.68 14.06
CA VAL A 434 1.53 -1.98 14.25
C VAL A 434 0.92 -2.05 15.66
N TYR A 435 1.63 -1.60 16.70
CA TYR A 435 1.15 -1.60 18.10
C TYR A 435 -0.02 -0.63 18.39
N TYR A 436 -0.01 0.57 17.79
CA TYR A 436 -0.94 1.65 18.13
C TYR A 436 -1.70 2.21 16.91
N GLY A 437 -1.71 1.45 15.81
CA GLY A 437 -2.29 1.87 14.55
C GLY A 437 -1.63 3.10 13.93
N ALA A 438 -2.32 3.71 12.96
CA ALA A 438 -1.82 4.86 12.20
C ALA A 438 -1.94 6.19 12.98
N GLY A 439 -1.35 6.27 14.18
CA GLY A 439 -1.25 7.48 14.99
C GLY A 439 0.18 7.71 15.49
N TYR A 440 0.64 6.82 16.37
CA TYR A 440 1.87 6.97 17.16
C TYR A 440 3.17 6.53 16.47
N GLY A 441 3.16 6.36 15.14
CA GLY A 441 4.29 5.84 14.37
C GLY A 441 5.58 6.68 14.43
N GLY A 442 5.51 7.94 14.87
CA GLY A 442 6.68 8.81 15.09
C GLY A 442 7.51 8.42 16.31
N TYR A 443 6.90 8.45 17.51
CA TYR A 443 7.61 8.28 18.79
C TYR A 443 8.32 6.92 18.96
N SER A 444 7.80 5.85 18.35
CA SER A 444 8.42 4.52 18.43
C SER A 444 9.69 4.36 17.59
N SER A 445 9.93 5.25 16.62
CA SER A 445 11.09 5.21 15.73
C SER A 445 12.42 5.28 16.48
N ASP A 446 12.50 6.20 17.45
CA ASP A 446 13.79 6.58 18.03
C ASP A 446 14.25 5.60 19.11
N TYR A 447 13.31 5.02 19.86
CA TYR A 447 13.58 3.99 20.86
C TYR A 447 14.24 2.74 20.23
N TYR A 448 13.69 2.23 19.13
CA TYR A 448 14.29 1.11 18.40
C TYR A 448 15.48 1.53 17.51
N GLY A 449 15.54 2.79 17.08
CA GLY A 449 16.69 3.35 16.37
C GLY A 449 17.98 3.28 17.18
N TYR A 450 17.93 3.68 18.45
CA TYR A 450 19.08 3.77 19.36
C TYR A 450 19.81 2.43 19.57
N VAL A 451 19.04 1.34 19.73
CA VAL A 451 19.59 -0.02 19.87
C VAL A 451 20.27 -0.47 18.58
N SER A 452 19.68 -0.17 17.42
CA SER A 452 20.23 -0.61 16.13
C SER A 452 21.56 0.05 15.77
N ASP A 453 21.74 1.34 16.09
CA ASP A 453 22.92 2.11 15.70
C ASP A 453 24.10 1.93 16.68
N SER A 454 23.82 1.76 17.97
CA SER A 454 24.85 1.42 18.97
C SER A 454 25.51 0.06 18.68
N ASP A 455 24.73 -0.94 18.25
CA ASP A 455 25.28 -2.25 17.89
C ASP A 455 26.01 -2.23 16.52
N ARG A 456 25.56 -1.39 15.59
CA ARG A 456 26.26 -1.10 14.31
C ARG A 456 27.63 -0.48 14.57
N LYS A 457 27.71 0.51 15.47
CA LYS A 457 28.95 1.13 15.95
C LYS A 457 29.86 0.11 16.66
N ARG A 458 29.32 -0.77 17.52
CA ARG A 458 30.09 -1.87 18.17
C ARG A 458 30.69 -2.84 17.15
N LYS A 459 29.91 -3.33 16.18
CA LYS A 459 30.41 -4.23 15.11
C LYS A 459 31.51 -3.55 14.28
N HIS A 460 31.35 -2.26 13.95
CA HIS A 460 32.37 -1.50 13.23
C HIS A 460 33.68 -1.33 14.03
N LYS A 461 33.59 -1.13 15.36
CA LYS A 461 34.74 -1.01 16.27
C LYS A 461 35.50 -2.34 16.43
N ARG A 462 34.80 -3.48 16.58
CA ARG A 462 35.44 -4.82 16.58
C ARG A 462 36.12 -5.12 15.24
N GLY A 463 35.54 -4.72 14.11
CA GLY A 463 36.15 -4.86 12.78
C GLY A 463 37.47 -4.09 12.62
N LYS A 464 37.52 -2.83 13.09
CA LYS A 464 38.77 -2.03 13.11
C LYS A 464 39.83 -2.64 14.03
N SER A 465 39.43 -3.16 15.21
CA SER A 465 40.34 -3.84 16.14
C SER A 465 40.97 -5.10 15.52
N ARG A 466 40.17 -6.00 14.92
CA ARG A 466 40.70 -7.20 14.25
C ARG A 466 41.66 -6.87 13.09
N ARG A 467 41.39 -5.81 12.31
CA ARG A 467 42.31 -5.39 11.23
C ARG A 467 43.61 -4.74 11.72
N ARG A 468 43.68 -4.23 12.96
CA ARG A 468 44.95 -3.81 13.59
C ARG A 468 45.75 -5.01 14.10
N ALA A 469 45.13 -5.88 14.88
CA ALA A 469 45.81 -7.07 15.42
C ALA A 469 46.41 -7.97 14.33
N ALA A 470 45.72 -8.10 13.19
CA ALA A 470 46.21 -8.84 12.01
C ALA A 470 47.29 -8.10 11.17
N ALA A 471 47.57 -6.82 11.46
CA ALA A 471 48.67 -6.07 10.87
C ALA A 471 49.93 -6.12 11.76
N GLU A 472 49.75 -6.18 13.09
CA GLU A 472 50.83 -6.24 14.09
C GLU A 472 51.45 -7.65 14.23
N THR A 473 50.86 -8.69 13.63
CA THR A 473 51.27 -10.10 13.76
C THR A 473 51.93 -10.70 12.50
N ARG A 474 52.48 -9.86 11.60
CA ARG A 474 53.31 -10.33 10.48
C ARG A 474 54.78 -10.48 10.91
N PRO A 475 55.37 -11.69 10.94
CA PRO A 475 56.80 -11.85 11.16
C PRO A 475 57.62 -11.29 9.98
N ALA A 476 58.82 -10.80 10.26
CA ALA A 476 59.72 -10.26 9.23
C ALA A 476 60.27 -11.36 8.31
N ALA A 477 60.33 -11.09 7.00
CA ALA A 477 60.83 -12.05 6.03
C ALA A 477 62.37 -12.15 6.07
N VAL A 478 62.88 -13.37 6.29
CA VAL A 478 64.30 -13.70 6.18
C VAL A 478 64.72 -13.68 4.70
N ARG A 479 65.88 -13.10 4.39
CA ARG A 479 66.46 -13.11 3.03
C ARG A 479 67.33 -14.38 2.85
N PRO A 480 67.25 -15.08 1.70
CA PRO A 480 68.24 -16.10 1.32
C PRO A 480 69.62 -15.47 1.07
N ALA A 481 70.68 -16.29 1.17
CA ALA A 481 72.04 -15.93 0.81
C ALA A 481 72.51 -16.65 -0.47
N GLU A 482 73.47 -16.06 -1.18
CA GLU A 482 74.00 -16.61 -2.44
C GLU A 482 75.07 -17.70 -2.21
N PRO A 483 75.18 -18.70 -3.09
CA PRO A 483 76.23 -19.72 -3.04
C PRO A 483 77.55 -19.24 -3.63
N ARG A 484 78.68 -19.80 -3.16
CA ARG A 484 80.01 -19.69 -3.79
C ARG A 484 80.34 -20.99 -4.57
N PRO A 485 81.17 -20.92 -5.64
CA PRO A 485 81.52 -22.08 -6.46
C PRO A 485 82.55 -23.03 -5.80
N THR A 486 82.69 -24.18 -6.45
CA THR A 486 83.31 -25.44 -5.99
C THR A 486 84.84 -25.49 -6.12
N GLU A 487 85.48 -26.36 -5.33
CA GLU A 487 86.72 -27.05 -5.72
C GLU A 487 86.64 -28.54 -5.29
N ALA A 488 87.41 -29.44 -5.91
CA ALA A 488 87.14 -30.89 -5.87
C ALA A 488 88.41 -31.77 -5.94
N ARG A 489 88.39 -32.94 -5.25
CA ARG A 489 89.23 -34.16 -5.43
C ARG A 489 88.86 -35.25 -4.36
N PRO A 490 89.32 -36.52 -4.42
CA PRO A 490 88.61 -37.54 -5.20
C PRO A 490 88.34 -38.88 -4.45
N VAL A 491 87.70 -39.79 -5.19
CA VAL A 491 87.60 -41.28 -5.08
C VAL A 491 88.48 -42.00 -4.04
N ASP A 492 87.87 -42.99 -3.36
CA ASP A 492 88.55 -44.24 -2.97
C ASP A 492 87.60 -45.46 -3.12
N VAL A 493 88.14 -46.67 -3.30
CA VAL A 493 87.38 -47.91 -3.62
C VAL A 493 87.95 -49.15 -2.92
N HIS A 494 87.16 -49.78 -2.03
CA HIS A 494 87.41 -51.12 -1.46
C HIS A 494 86.12 -51.63 -0.77
N SER A 495 85.83 -52.93 -0.54
CA SER A 495 86.00 -54.19 -1.31
C SER A 495 85.59 -55.38 -0.42
N ALA A 496 84.91 -56.41 -0.95
CA ALA A 496 84.76 -57.77 -0.35
C ALA A 496 83.94 -57.86 0.97
N GLU A 497 83.36 -58.99 1.41
CA GLU A 497 83.08 -60.31 0.79
C GLU A 497 82.02 -61.09 1.62
N ALA A 498 81.42 -62.15 1.03
CA ALA A 498 80.90 -63.38 1.69
C ALA A 498 79.81 -63.28 2.81
N TYR A 499 78.87 -64.23 2.99
CA TYR A 499 78.29 -65.30 2.14
C TYR A 499 76.94 -65.70 2.80
N GLY A 500 75.93 -66.17 2.05
CA GLY A 500 74.66 -66.58 2.67
C GLY A 500 73.50 -66.86 1.71
N ASP A 501 73.51 -68.03 1.06
CA ASP A 501 72.38 -68.51 0.25
C ASP A 501 71.40 -69.35 1.10
N ALA A 502 70.12 -68.98 1.09
CA ALA A 502 68.99 -69.89 1.34
C ALA A 502 67.62 -69.30 0.92
N ARG A 503 67.36 -69.26 -0.39
CA ARG A 503 66.10 -69.74 -1.07
C ARG A 503 64.68 -69.28 -0.61
N VAL A 504 63.78 -69.18 -1.61
CA VAL A 504 62.29 -69.22 -1.60
C VAL A 504 61.54 -67.87 -1.67
N GLU A 505 61.00 -67.61 -2.88
CA GLU A 505 59.73 -66.93 -3.24
C GLU A 505 59.30 -65.58 -2.64
N ALA A 506 59.21 -64.57 -3.52
CA ALA A 506 57.97 -63.80 -3.72
C ALA A 506 57.92 -63.18 -5.13
N TYR A 507 56.71 -62.90 -5.63
CA TYR A 507 56.43 -62.40 -6.98
C TYR A 507 57.01 -60.99 -7.24
N GLY A 508 57.50 -60.77 -8.47
CA GLY A 508 57.87 -59.44 -8.97
C GLY A 508 56.67 -58.65 -9.53
N ALA A 509 56.78 -57.32 -9.48
CA ALA A 509 55.92 -56.38 -10.19
C ALA A 509 56.77 -55.54 -11.16
N ASP A 510 56.20 -55.14 -12.29
CA ASP A 510 56.99 -54.82 -13.48
C ASP A 510 57.53 -53.37 -13.57
N SER A 511 58.46 -53.20 -14.50
CA SER A 511 59.14 -52.00 -15.00
C SER A 511 58.17 -50.82 -15.31
N ARG A 512 58.51 -49.55 -15.04
CA ARG A 512 59.54 -48.68 -15.69
C ARG A 512 59.38 -48.68 -17.22
N SER A 513 59.21 -47.55 -17.92
CA SER A 513 60.10 -46.39 -18.02
C SER A 513 59.52 -45.41 -19.08
N ALA A 514 60.04 -44.21 -19.35
CA ALA A 514 60.70 -43.16 -18.55
C ALA A 514 60.83 -41.90 -19.45
N GLU A 515 60.88 -40.70 -18.86
CA GLU A 515 61.47 -39.43 -19.37
C GLU A 515 60.93 -38.27 -18.49
N THR A 516 61.51 -37.08 -18.33
CA THR A 516 62.86 -36.48 -18.32
C THR A 516 62.59 -34.96 -18.15
N TYR A 517 63.47 -34.23 -17.46
CA TYR A 517 63.43 -32.77 -17.18
C TYR A 517 62.90 -31.86 -18.33
N GLY A 518 62.23 -30.72 -18.13
CA GLY A 518 61.74 -30.06 -16.91
C GLY A 518 62.48 -28.77 -16.51
N LEU A 519 61.85 -27.57 -16.73
CA LEU A 519 61.93 -26.37 -15.87
C LEU A 519 61.03 -25.20 -16.37
N ASP A 520 60.48 -24.43 -15.42
CA ASP A 520 59.95 -23.03 -15.42
C ASP A 520 59.19 -22.39 -16.61
N GLY A 521 58.11 -21.63 -16.31
CA GLY A 521 57.55 -20.73 -17.34
C GLY A 521 56.35 -19.79 -17.12
N ARG A 522 55.56 -19.85 -16.03
CA ARG A 522 54.40 -18.95 -15.72
C ARG A 522 53.18 -18.96 -16.68
N GLY A 523 51.98 -18.99 -16.10
CA GLY A 523 50.93 -17.98 -16.41
C GLY A 523 49.85 -18.30 -17.46
N ALA A 524 48.71 -18.79 -16.98
CA ALA A 524 47.33 -18.56 -17.45
C ALA A 524 46.97 -18.71 -18.96
N GLY A 525 46.03 -19.63 -19.24
CA GLY A 525 45.56 -19.99 -20.59
C GLY A 525 44.79 -18.92 -21.40
N THR A 526 44.13 -19.27 -22.52
CA THR A 526 43.67 -20.61 -22.97
C THR A 526 43.54 -20.70 -24.50
N PRO A 527 43.60 -21.90 -25.12
CA PRO A 527 43.16 -22.11 -26.51
C PRO A 527 41.65 -21.83 -26.68
N VAL A 528 41.08 -21.36 -27.80
CA VAL A 528 41.28 -21.60 -29.26
C VAL A 528 40.44 -22.79 -29.79
N THR A 529 39.63 -22.52 -30.83
CA THR A 529 38.93 -23.44 -31.79
C THR A 529 37.78 -24.34 -31.30
N ASP A 530 36.78 -24.74 -32.11
CA ASP A 530 36.24 -24.25 -33.40
C ASP A 530 34.82 -24.84 -33.69
N ALA A 531 34.21 -24.45 -34.81
CA ALA A 531 33.04 -24.93 -35.51
C ALA A 531 32.52 -26.38 -35.29
N THR A 532 31.19 -26.52 -35.37
CA THR A 532 30.55 -27.38 -36.38
C THR A 532 29.23 -26.80 -36.92
N ARG A 533 29.14 -26.74 -38.26
CA ARG A 533 27.92 -26.74 -39.11
C ARG A 533 27.99 -28.05 -39.94
N PRO A 534 27.05 -28.42 -40.85
CA PRO A 534 25.77 -27.80 -41.28
C PRO A 534 24.54 -28.68 -40.87
N VAL A 535 23.30 -28.66 -41.39
CA VAL A 535 22.77 -28.81 -42.79
C VAL A 535 21.27 -28.39 -42.87
N ALA A 536 20.88 -27.68 -43.96
CA ALA A 536 19.54 -27.53 -44.59
C ALA A 536 18.29 -27.08 -43.76
N ALA A 537 17.23 -26.50 -44.34
CA ALA A 537 17.11 -25.62 -45.52
C ALA A 537 15.79 -24.80 -45.51
N ARG A 538 15.89 -23.52 -45.88
CA ARG A 538 15.03 -22.72 -46.79
C ARG A 538 13.62 -23.31 -47.13
N ALA A 539 12.44 -22.76 -46.79
CA ALA A 539 11.88 -21.40 -46.62
C ALA A 539 11.12 -20.82 -47.85
N ALA A 540 10.05 -20.04 -47.58
CA ALA A 540 9.15 -19.27 -48.50
C ALA A 540 8.10 -20.11 -49.29
N ARG A 541 6.95 -19.58 -49.76
CA ARG A 541 6.09 -18.38 -49.46
C ARG A 541 4.73 -18.54 -50.21
N SER A 542 3.71 -17.72 -49.86
CA SER A 542 2.57 -17.26 -50.72
C SER A 542 1.58 -18.30 -51.29
N THR A 543 0.34 -18.03 -51.74
CA THR A 543 -0.72 -16.98 -51.56
C THR A 543 -1.98 -17.48 -52.30
N ASP A 544 -3.19 -17.26 -51.77
CA ASP A 544 -4.51 -17.13 -52.46
C ASP A 544 -4.95 -18.24 -53.47
N GLU A 545 -6.18 -18.31 -54.00
CA GLU A 545 -7.52 -17.93 -53.47
C GLU A 545 -8.41 -19.20 -53.55
N THR A 546 -9.71 -19.34 -53.91
CA THR A 546 -10.94 -18.57 -54.30
C THR A 546 -12.11 -19.46 -53.82
N ALA A 547 -13.40 -19.09 -53.72
CA ALA A 547 -14.15 -17.84 -53.52
C ALA A 547 -15.65 -18.24 -53.36
N TYR A 548 -16.58 -17.26 -53.35
CA TYR A 548 -18.05 -17.44 -53.50
C TYR A 548 -18.82 -18.13 -52.34
N LEU A 549 -20.15 -18.00 -52.21
CA LEU A 549 -21.15 -17.19 -52.93
C LEU A 549 -22.11 -16.49 -51.91
N ALA A 550 -23.05 -15.68 -52.40
CA ALA A 550 -23.99 -14.83 -51.65
C ALA A 550 -25.24 -14.55 -52.57
N PRO A 551 -26.11 -13.51 -52.40
CA PRO A 551 -26.30 -12.53 -51.31
C PRO A 551 -27.81 -12.23 -50.97
N ALA A 552 -28.08 -11.04 -50.38
CA ALA A 552 -29.35 -10.27 -50.39
C ALA A 552 -30.51 -10.65 -49.41
N SER A 553 -31.40 -9.75 -48.95
CA SER A 553 -31.38 -8.27 -48.78
C SER A 553 -32.62 -7.71 -48.03
N ALA A 554 -32.52 -6.47 -47.50
CA ALA A 554 -33.59 -5.45 -47.31
C ALA A 554 -34.58 -5.46 -46.10
N THR A 555 -34.48 -4.38 -45.30
CA THR A 555 -35.56 -3.41 -44.88
C THR A 555 -36.86 -3.86 -44.17
N SER A 556 -37.12 -3.34 -42.95
CA SER A 556 -38.30 -2.50 -42.58
C SER A 556 -38.41 -2.22 -41.05
N ALA A 557 -39.28 -1.30 -40.64
CA ALA A 557 -39.41 -0.72 -39.28
C ALA A 557 -40.40 -1.44 -38.33
N SER A 558 -40.32 -1.18 -37.01
CA SER A 558 -41.47 -0.71 -36.16
C SER A 558 -41.18 -0.61 -34.64
N ARG A 559 -41.79 0.41 -33.99
CA ARG A 559 -42.25 0.45 -32.57
C ARG A 559 -43.81 0.39 -32.61
N PRO A 560 -44.59 0.35 -31.50
CA PRO A 560 -44.29 0.09 -30.08
C PRO A 560 -45.21 -1.03 -29.47
N LEU A 561 -45.22 -1.24 -28.14
CA LEU A 561 -46.40 -1.08 -27.23
C LEU A 561 -46.25 -1.78 -25.85
N ILE A 562 -47.23 -1.54 -24.97
CA ILE A 562 -47.31 -1.95 -23.55
C ILE A 562 -48.59 -2.77 -23.33
N PRO A 563 -48.56 -3.80 -22.47
CA PRO A 563 -49.67 -4.17 -21.57
C PRO A 563 -49.23 -4.04 -20.09
N SER A 564 -49.91 -3.38 -19.16
CA SER A 564 -51.34 -3.35 -18.76
C SER A 564 -51.77 -4.55 -17.88
N SER A 565 -52.14 -4.26 -16.63
CA SER A 565 -52.54 -5.20 -15.58
C SER A 565 -53.95 -5.80 -15.77
N PRO A 566 -54.26 -6.95 -15.14
CA PRO A 566 -55.63 -7.38 -14.84
C PRO A 566 -56.07 -7.04 -13.41
N SER A 567 -57.39 -6.91 -13.21
CA SER A 567 -58.06 -6.65 -11.92
C SER A 567 -58.75 -7.90 -11.36
N ALA A 568 -59.19 -7.86 -10.09
CA ALA A 568 -60.17 -8.78 -9.50
C ALA A 568 -60.95 -8.09 -8.37
N ASP A 569 -62.22 -8.47 -8.17
CA ASP A 569 -63.23 -7.64 -7.49
C ASP A 569 -63.70 -8.11 -6.09
N LEU A 570 -64.40 -7.20 -5.41
CA LEU A 570 -65.25 -7.35 -4.21
C LEU A 570 -66.64 -7.97 -4.61
N PRO A 571 -67.57 -8.43 -3.70
CA PRO A 571 -68.10 -7.62 -2.57
C PRO A 571 -68.86 -8.27 -1.36
N SER A 572 -69.20 -7.39 -0.40
CA SER A 572 -70.44 -7.32 0.43
C SER A 572 -70.79 -8.34 1.55
N GLY A 573 -71.30 -7.82 2.69
CA GLY A 573 -72.08 -8.58 3.70
C GLY A 573 -72.00 -8.05 5.17
N THR A 574 -73.12 -7.57 5.74
CA THR A 574 -73.33 -7.14 7.15
C THR A 574 -74.62 -7.83 7.71
N PRO A 575 -75.07 -7.76 9.01
CA PRO A 575 -74.75 -6.82 10.11
C PRO A 575 -74.65 -7.39 11.57
N THR A 576 -74.66 -6.48 12.57
CA THR A 576 -74.61 -6.54 14.07
C THR A 576 -75.84 -7.18 14.78
N PRO A 577 -75.84 -7.57 16.10
CA PRO A 577 -75.49 -6.81 17.37
C PRO A 577 -74.48 -7.54 18.33
N ALA A 578 -73.87 -7.03 19.42
CA ALA A 578 -74.12 -6.04 20.51
C ALA A 578 -74.80 -6.64 21.80
N VAL A 579 -74.57 -6.21 23.08
CA VAL A 579 -74.01 -4.93 23.59
C VAL A 579 -72.93 -4.96 24.76
N PRO A 580 -73.19 -5.14 26.10
CA PRO A 580 -72.62 -4.17 27.07
C PRO A 580 -71.93 -4.63 28.42
N TRP A 581 -71.04 -3.73 28.91
CA TRP A 581 -70.81 -3.22 30.29
C TRP A 581 -70.16 -4.02 31.47
N THR A 582 -69.15 -3.35 32.07
CA THR A 582 -68.65 -3.23 33.49
C THR A 582 -67.10 -3.22 33.51
N GLY A 583 -66.32 -2.61 34.41
CA GLY A 583 -66.46 -1.70 35.57
C GLY A 583 -65.01 -1.44 36.11
N ALA A 584 -64.56 -0.22 36.42
CA ALA A 584 -64.57 0.42 37.76
C ALA A 584 -63.92 -0.42 38.91
N GLU A 585 -63.03 0.07 39.80
CA GLU A 585 -62.24 1.33 39.85
C GLU A 585 -61.07 1.22 40.88
N THR A 586 -60.35 2.33 41.11
CA THR A 586 -59.15 2.57 41.97
C THR A 586 -59.08 1.98 43.40
N ALA A 587 -57.84 1.73 43.88
CA ALA A 587 -57.39 2.01 45.26
C ALA A 587 -55.85 2.16 45.38
N VAL A 588 -55.36 2.99 46.33
CA VAL A 588 -53.94 3.21 46.70
C VAL A 588 -53.85 3.37 48.23
N PRO A 589 -52.78 2.93 48.91
CA PRO A 589 -51.73 3.84 49.43
C PRO A 589 -50.29 3.26 49.21
N ALA A 590 -49.18 3.99 49.07
CA ALA A 590 -48.63 5.21 49.70
C ALA A 590 -47.77 4.96 50.97
N ALA A 591 -46.60 5.62 50.99
CA ALA A 591 -45.72 5.98 52.13
C ALA A 591 -44.61 5.03 52.68
N THR A 592 -43.40 5.59 52.70
CA THR A 592 -42.34 5.55 53.76
C THR A 592 -41.36 4.36 53.94
N GLU A 593 -40.21 4.73 54.51
CA GLU A 593 -38.97 3.97 54.74
C GLU A 593 -38.97 3.25 56.12
N PRO A 594 -37.83 3.07 56.83
CA PRO A 594 -36.66 2.24 56.54
C PRO A 594 -36.50 1.12 57.61
N TRP A 595 -35.54 0.19 57.43
CA TRP A 595 -35.20 -0.80 58.46
C TRP A 595 -33.82 -0.52 59.10
N GLN A 596 -33.82 -0.26 60.41
CA GLN A 596 -32.61 -0.20 61.25
C GLN A 596 -32.61 -1.30 62.32
N ARG A 597 -31.50 -2.04 62.42
CA ARG A 597 -30.78 -2.48 63.64
C ARG A 597 -29.48 -3.15 63.16
N ALA A 598 -28.28 -2.72 63.57
CA ALA A 598 -27.65 -2.83 64.90
C ALA A 598 -27.26 -4.29 65.25
N ALA A 599 -26.04 -4.60 65.74
CA ALA A 599 -24.88 -3.76 66.03
C ALA A 599 -23.57 -4.59 66.20
N ALA A 600 -22.40 -3.93 66.11
CA ALA A 600 -21.19 -4.23 66.90
C ALA A 600 -20.05 -3.19 66.66
N SER A 601 -19.32 -2.81 67.72
CA SER A 601 -17.96 -2.22 67.79
C SER A 601 -17.36 -1.40 66.61
N GLY A 602 -16.79 -0.20 66.78
CA GLY A 602 -16.64 0.69 67.96
C GLY A 602 -15.24 1.34 68.10
N ARG A 603 -15.18 2.63 68.50
CA ARG A 603 -13.97 3.48 68.74
C ARG A 603 -13.24 3.93 67.44
N THR A 604 -12.64 5.13 67.29
CA THR A 604 -12.50 6.32 68.17
C THR A 604 -12.05 7.59 67.41
N ARG A 605 -12.58 8.77 67.81
CA ARG A 605 -11.88 10.08 68.03
C ARG A 605 -11.37 10.92 66.82
N GLY A 606 -11.46 12.26 66.95
CA GLY A 606 -11.08 13.29 65.97
C GLY A 606 -12.32 13.85 65.25
N ASP A 607 -12.76 15.10 65.36
CA ASP A 607 -12.08 16.43 65.40
C ASP A 607 -11.39 16.74 64.05
N GLU A 608 -11.56 17.91 63.40
CA GLU A 608 -12.13 19.18 63.87
C GLU A 608 -12.77 20.03 62.71
N THR A 609 -13.03 21.32 62.97
CA THR A 609 -13.60 22.41 62.13
C THR A 609 -13.18 22.49 60.64
N GLY A 610 -13.92 23.16 59.73
CA GLY A 610 -15.15 23.97 59.82
C GLY A 610 -15.14 25.18 58.85
N VAL A 611 -16.29 25.83 58.61
CA VAL A 611 -16.52 27.19 58.01
C VAL A 611 -15.85 27.50 56.64
N GLY A 612 -16.52 28.03 55.60
CA GLY A 612 -17.91 28.50 55.44
C GLY A 612 -17.96 29.74 54.53
N ALA A 613 -19.17 30.12 54.05
CA ALA A 613 -19.49 31.34 53.27
C ALA A 613 -18.89 31.48 51.84
N ASP A 614 -19.57 32.06 50.83
CA ASP A 614 -21.02 32.25 50.67
C ASP A 614 -21.48 32.47 49.20
N GLN A 615 -22.81 32.45 49.03
CA GLN A 615 -23.72 33.15 48.08
C GLN A 615 -23.15 34.24 47.10
N VAL A 616 -23.75 34.59 45.95
CA VAL A 616 -25.05 34.30 45.26
C VAL A 616 -24.84 34.65 43.76
N ALA A 617 -25.18 33.83 42.74
CA ALA A 617 -26.48 33.51 42.12
C ALA A 617 -27.02 34.54 41.07
N ALA A 618 -27.91 34.06 40.17
CA ALA A 618 -28.50 34.69 38.97
C ALA A 618 -27.53 34.88 37.75
N GLY A 619 -27.97 34.76 36.48
CA GLY A 619 -29.31 34.40 35.98
C GLY A 619 -29.38 34.19 34.45
N GLN A 620 -30.43 33.50 34.00
CA GLN A 620 -30.79 33.07 32.62
C GLN A 620 -30.49 34.08 31.48
N VAL A 621 -29.85 33.71 30.36
CA VAL A 621 -30.35 32.93 29.18
C VAL A 621 -31.37 33.69 28.30
N SER A 622 -30.88 34.20 27.14
CA SER A 622 -31.44 34.19 25.75
C SER A 622 -32.94 34.49 25.48
N PRO A 623 -33.33 35.13 24.33
CA PRO A 623 -32.81 34.76 22.99
C PRO A 623 -32.84 35.82 21.84
N ARG A 624 -32.39 35.37 20.65
CA ARG A 624 -32.75 35.83 19.27
C ARG A 624 -32.50 37.31 18.86
N THR A 625 -31.61 37.46 17.87
CA THR A 625 -32.01 37.91 16.51
C THR A 625 -30.96 37.47 15.47
N ALA A 626 -31.34 37.44 14.20
CA ALA A 626 -30.42 37.29 13.06
C ALA A 626 -30.23 38.64 12.36
N TRP A 627 -29.30 38.73 11.40
CA TRP A 627 -29.43 39.45 10.12
C TRP A 627 -28.15 39.24 9.28
N ASP A 628 -28.28 39.24 7.94
CA ASP A 628 -27.16 39.22 7.00
C ASP A 628 -26.65 40.64 6.68
N ALA A 629 -25.35 40.82 6.44
CA ALA A 629 -24.82 41.75 5.43
C ALA A 629 -23.29 41.65 5.23
N ASN A 630 -22.91 41.09 4.08
CA ASN A 630 -21.61 41.20 3.42
C ASN A 630 -21.07 42.65 3.30
N SER A 631 -19.81 42.92 3.72
CA SER A 631 -18.98 43.98 3.10
C SER A 631 -17.45 43.83 3.25
N GLN A 632 -16.81 43.75 2.08
CA GLN A 632 -15.50 44.20 1.61
C GLN A 632 -14.47 44.90 2.56
N SER A 633 -13.24 44.35 2.57
CA SER A 633 -11.91 45.00 2.51
C SER A 633 -11.61 46.35 3.18
N SER A 634 -10.55 46.40 4.02
CA SER A 634 -9.26 47.05 3.66
C SER A 634 -8.12 46.68 4.64
N ALA A 635 -6.89 47.16 4.40
CA ALA A 635 -5.64 46.69 5.00
C ALA A 635 -5.06 47.57 6.13
N TYR A 636 -4.29 46.91 7.01
CA TYR A 636 -3.12 47.41 7.78
C TYR A 636 -2.16 46.18 7.88
N ALA A 637 -0.86 46.21 7.57
CA ALA A 637 0.26 47.04 8.05
C ALA A 637 0.49 46.89 9.58
N GLY A 638 1.65 46.46 10.09
CA GLY A 638 2.93 46.10 9.46
C GLY A 638 3.90 45.43 10.46
N TYR A 639 5.22 45.65 10.31
CA TYR A 639 6.35 44.97 11.00
C TYR A 639 6.57 43.48 10.62
N GLY A 640 7.81 42.97 10.55
CA GLY A 640 9.11 43.65 10.61
C GLY A 640 10.27 42.63 10.52
N LYS A 641 11.26 42.86 9.63
CA LYS A 641 12.43 41.97 9.50
C LYS A 641 13.51 42.30 10.54
N GLY A 642 14.25 41.27 10.98
CA GLY A 642 15.57 41.40 11.59
C GLY A 642 16.47 40.26 11.12
N GLN A 643 17.56 40.58 10.40
CA GLN A 643 18.48 39.59 9.84
C GLN A 643 19.90 40.17 9.66
N PHE A 644 20.78 39.84 10.60
CA PHE A 644 22.25 40.00 10.60
C PHE A 644 22.79 38.97 11.63
N GLY A 645 24.05 38.53 11.62
CA GLY A 645 25.14 38.79 10.67
C GLY A 645 26.50 38.38 11.26
N GLN A 646 27.06 37.28 10.75
CA GLN A 646 28.48 36.87 10.65
C GLN A 646 29.49 37.02 11.83
N ASP A 647 30.22 35.91 12.03
CA ASP A 647 31.68 35.75 12.17
C ASP A 647 32.49 36.57 13.21
N ALA A 648 33.09 35.86 14.19
CA ALA A 648 34.42 36.16 14.74
C ALA A 648 35.06 34.95 15.49
N ASP A 649 36.32 34.69 15.14
CA ASP A 649 37.48 34.22 15.93
C ASP A 649 37.56 32.87 16.69
N ASP A 650 38.64 32.14 16.36
CA ASP A 650 39.30 31.10 17.15
C ASP A 650 39.87 31.65 18.47
N LEU A 651 39.80 30.85 19.55
CA LEU A 651 40.86 30.85 20.57
C LEU A 651 41.17 29.44 21.10
N THR A 652 42.46 29.11 21.12
CA THR A 652 42.98 27.81 21.57
C THR A 652 43.00 27.70 23.10
N GLY A 653 42.41 26.63 23.66
CA GLY A 653 42.41 26.36 25.10
C GLY A 653 42.89 24.94 25.44
N SER A 654 44.20 24.78 25.69
CA SER A 654 44.79 23.50 26.10
C SER A 654 44.98 23.42 27.62
N SER A 655 44.28 22.52 28.30
CA SER A 655 44.77 21.92 29.55
C SER A 655 44.12 20.57 29.85
N ALA A 656 44.94 19.61 30.26
CA ALA A 656 44.51 18.38 30.89
C ALA A 656 45.27 18.24 32.22
N PRO A 657 44.60 17.92 33.34
CA PRO A 657 45.28 17.41 34.54
C PRO A 657 45.44 15.89 34.49
N ARG A 658 46.28 15.36 35.39
CA ARG A 658 46.76 13.96 35.40
C ARG A 658 45.92 13.04 36.30
N ARG A 659 46.20 11.74 36.15
CA ARG A 659 45.88 10.63 37.09
C ARG A 659 45.95 11.06 38.57
N GLY A 660 45.06 10.50 39.39
CA GLY A 660 45.19 10.47 40.85
C GLY A 660 44.12 9.59 41.48
N ILE A 661 44.49 8.34 41.80
CA ILE A 661 43.65 7.26 42.36
C ILE A 661 42.60 6.72 41.37
#